data_AF-A0A4Q1U2E4-F1
#
_entry.id   AF-A0A4Q1U2E4-F1
#
_cell.length_a   1.000
_cell.length_b   1.000
_cell.length_c   1.000
_cell.angle_alpha   90.00
_cell.angle_beta   90.00
_cell.angle_gamma   90.00
#
_symmetry.space_group_name_H-M   'P 1'
#
loop_
_entity.id
_entity.type
_entity.pdbx_description
1 polymer ?
#
loop_
_entity_poly.entity_id
_entity_poly.type
_entity_poly.pdbx_seq_one_letter_code
_entity_poly.pdbx_strand_id
1 'polypeptide(L)'
;MTSFRLSSGGRIDRATTLGFTFDGRPLEGHPGDTLASALLASGVQLVGRSFKYHRPRGILTAGAAEPNALVTTGSGGRTEPNTRATMIELYQGLTAKSQNRWPSLGFDVGAVNGLLSPFLSAGFYYKTFMWPAALWEKLYEPVIRKAAGLGRASYEADPDSYEKCWAHCDLLVIGAGPTGLAAALTAGRAGARVILADEGPELGGSLLSDSGSVDGKPADALLGQLLAELAGLPNVRRLPRMTVFGWYDDNVFGAVERVQKHVAMPDPERPVERLWRIVARQAILATGAEERPLVFGGNDIPGVMMAGAMRSYLSRQAVAPGRSTVIFTTNDAGYRTAADLEAAGLAVAAIVDSRADAAESWQGRAEVLKGARIIDAFGGKRLRVVSVEAATGTRRIEADALAMSGGWSPIIHLACHRGAKPQWSDEASAFLAPVQQEGLAVAGSAAGLAQTTTCLGDGAAKAAAALKAIGFGTAEPAFAAASETAAHAKPLWSVKGSKGKAFVDYQNDVHLKDLGLAVREGYGHVELAKRYTTSGMATDQGKLSNINAIGILAEARGVSPAEVGTTTFRPFYTPVSFGALTGTSRGKHFQPARKSPLHGWAEKNGAVFVETGLWYRSSWFPRAGEATWRESVDREVLNIRKNAGLCDVSTLGKIEISGKDAATFLDRIYCNGFAKLAVGKARYGIMLREDGFIYDDGTTSRFSDEHFFMTTTTALAAGVLTHLEFCAQALWPELDVCFASSTDQWAQMAVAGPKSRAILSEIVDEDLSDAAFPFMSARKVSLFGGRLEGRLFRISFSGELAYELAVPAGYGEGVADAVMAAGEKHGICAYGAEALGVMRIEKGHVTHAEINGTVTPGDLGFGRMVSSTKPDFIGKAMLAREGLQDPERPRLVGVKPLNPATGFRTGSHILADGVAATLENDQGYVTSSAFSPGLGHTIGLALVRRGPERIGEKVTVWNGLRNEFTDAVLCHPVFIDPENEKLHA
;
A
#
# COMPACT_ATOMS: atom_id res chain seq x y z
N MET A 1 24.39 1.08 39.06
CA MET A 1 24.12 0.09 38.01
C MET A 1 23.38 -1.09 38.63
N THR A 2 22.35 -1.62 37.99
CA THR A 2 21.61 -2.79 38.47
C THR A 2 21.64 -3.91 37.44
N SER A 3 21.27 -3.65 36.18
CA SER A 3 21.61 -4.56 35.07
C SER A 3 23.09 -4.44 34.65
N PHE A 4 23.67 -5.52 34.14
CA PHE A 4 25.06 -5.58 33.68
C PHE A 4 25.33 -6.80 32.79
N ARG A 5 26.43 -6.79 32.05
CA ARG A 5 26.91 -7.96 31.30
C ARG A 5 27.77 -8.88 32.19
N LEU A 6 27.54 -10.18 32.09
CA LEU A 6 28.39 -11.21 32.70
C LEU A 6 29.75 -11.28 31.99
N SER A 7 30.77 -11.71 32.73
CA SER A 7 32.15 -11.82 32.22
C SER A 7 32.31 -12.87 31.12
N SER A 8 31.45 -13.89 31.07
CA SER A 8 31.49 -14.98 30.09
C SER A 8 30.10 -15.37 29.59
N GLY A 9 30.05 -16.23 28.56
CA GLY A 9 28.83 -16.73 27.95
C GLY A 9 28.19 -15.76 26.94
N GLY A 10 26.98 -16.10 26.49
CA GLY A 10 26.26 -15.36 25.46
C GLY A 10 26.67 -15.77 24.04
N ARG A 11 25.75 -15.59 23.09
CA ARG A 11 25.91 -15.76 21.65
C ARG A 11 26.33 -14.44 21.00
N ILE A 12 27.43 -13.88 21.48
CA ILE A 12 27.97 -12.59 21.04
C ILE A 12 29.44 -12.73 20.70
N ASP A 13 29.93 -11.91 19.77
CA ASP A 13 31.37 -11.80 19.52
C ASP A 13 32.01 -10.87 20.55
N ARG A 14 32.62 -11.46 21.57
CA ARG A 14 33.32 -10.71 22.63
C ARG A 14 34.69 -10.17 22.19
N ALA A 15 35.23 -10.59 21.05
CA ALA A 15 36.51 -10.10 20.53
C ALA A 15 36.37 -8.72 19.87
N THR A 16 35.15 -8.37 19.44
CA THR A 16 34.84 -7.11 18.77
C THR A 16 33.95 -6.23 19.64
N THR A 17 34.31 -4.95 19.77
CA THR A 17 33.47 -3.94 20.45
C THR A 17 32.83 -3.02 19.42
N LEU A 18 31.53 -2.78 19.56
CA LEU A 18 30.75 -1.84 18.76
C LEU A 18 30.42 -0.59 19.59
N GLY A 19 30.79 0.58 19.10
CA GLY A 19 30.41 1.87 19.69
C GLY A 19 29.05 2.32 19.17
N PHE A 20 28.16 2.78 20.04
CA PHE A 20 26.86 3.35 19.67
C PHE A 20 26.47 4.50 20.60
N THR A 21 25.39 5.21 20.27
CA THR A 21 24.86 6.29 21.12
C THR A 21 23.39 6.10 21.43
N PHE A 22 23.01 6.38 22.67
CA PHE A 22 21.61 6.45 23.11
C PHE A 22 21.37 7.78 23.81
N ASP A 23 20.43 8.58 23.30
CA ASP A 23 20.18 9.94 23.78
C ASP A 23 21.44 10.83 23.82
N GLY A 24 22.36 10.61 22.89
CA GLY A 24 23.64 11.33 22.80
C GLY A 24 24.72 10.83 23.76
N ARG A 25 24.43 9.85 24.64
CA ARG A 25 25.43 9.21 25.49
C ARG A 25 26.15 8.09 24.71
N PRO A 26 27.49 8.09 24.63
CA PRO A 26 28.23 6.98 24.03
C PRO A 26 28.19 5.75 24.94
N LEU A 27 28.00 4.59 24.33
CA LEU A 27 27.90 3.27 24.96
C LEU A 27 28.60 2.23 24.07
N GLU A 28 28.85 1.05 24.64
CA GLU A 28 29.54 -0.05 23.97
C GLU A 28 28.73 -1.35 24.05
N GLY A 29 28.85 -2.18 23.03
CA GLY A 29 28.28 -3.52 22.96
C GLY A 29 29.09 -4.41 22.03
N HIS A 30 28.51 -5.53 21.60
CA HIS A 30 29.16 -6.55 20.80
C HIS A 30 28.29 -6.96 19.60
N PRO A 31 28.89 -7.44 18.49
CA PRO A 31 28.11 -8.13 17.46
C PRO A 31 27.31 -9.29 18.08
N GLY A 32 26.03 -9.41 17.71
CA GLY A 32 25.07 -10.33 18.33
C GLY A 32 24.18 -9.68 19.40
N ASP A 33 24.51 -8.49 19.87
CA ASP A 33 23.59 -7.69 20.68
C ASP A 33 22.46 -7.11 19.81
N THR A 34 21.29 -7.00 20.43
CA THR A 34 20.28 -6.01 20.05
C THR A 34 20.50 -4.71 20.82
N LEU A 35 19.95 -3.59 20.35
CA LEU A 35 20.00 -2.31 21.08
C LEU A 35 19.48 -2.48 22.52
N ALA A 36 18.39 -3.23 22.73
CA ALA A 36 17.86 -3.50 24.06
C ALA A 36 18.87 -4.23 24.96
N SER A 37 19.52 -5.28 24.45
CA SER A 37 20.53 -6.03 25.23
C SER A 37 21.76 -5.19 25.55
N ALA A 38 22.23 -4.35 24.62
CA ALA A 38 23.37 -3.45 24.84
C ALA A 38 23.06 -2.35 25.86
N LEU A 39 21.84 -1.82 25.86
CA LEU A 39 21.36 -0.88 26.88
C LEU A 39 21.33 -1.54 28.27
N LEU A 40 20.79 -2.75 28.38
CA LEU A 40 20.77 -3.50 29.65
C LEU A 40 22.19 -3.83 30.13
N ALA A 41 23.08 -4.28 29.23
CA ALA A 41 24.49 -4.53 29.51
C ALA A 41 25.21 -3.30 30.08
N SER A 42 24.82 -2.11 29.61
CA SER A 42 25.34 -0.81 30.05
C SER A 42 24.66 -0.25 31.32
N GLY A 43 23.77 -1.02 31.96
CA GLY A 43 23.05 -0.58 33.17
C GLY A 43 21.90 0.40 32.90
N VAL A 44 21.42 0.51 31.65
CA VAL A 44 20.33 1.40 31.25
C VAL A 44 19.00 0.64 31.29
N GLN A 45 18.26 0.79 32.39
CA GLN A 45 16.93 0.18 32.55
C GLN A 45 15.78 1.11 32.12
N LEU A 46 15.97 2.42 32.19
CA LEU A 46 14.98 3.41 31.74
C LEU A 46 15.24 3.72 30.26
N VAL A 47 14.30 3.35 29.40
CA VAL A 47 14.45 3.46 27.93
C VAL A 47 13.39 4.35 27.29
N GLY A 48 12.26 4.56 27.96
CA GLY A 48 11.16 5.35 27.43
C GLY A 48 10.24 5.93 28.51
N ARG A 49 9.23 6.65 28.04
CA ARG A 49 8.17 7.25 28.85
C ARG A 49 6.82 6.84 28.28
N SER A 50 5.89 6.51 29.17
CA SER A 50 4.57 6.05 28.76
C SER A 50 3.80 7.15 28.03
N PHE A 51 2.92 6.75 27.11
CA PHE A 51 2.24 7.64 26.18
C PHE A 51 1.47 8.79 26.85
N LYS A 52 0.63 8.45 27.83
CA LYS A 52 -0.35 9.36 28.45
C LYS A 52 0.13 9.91 29.78
N TYR A 53 0.70 9.04 30.61
CA TYR A 53 1.09 9.37 31.99
C TYR A 53 2.57 9.76 32.14
N HIS A 54 3.38 9.65 31.07
CA HIS A 54 4.83 9.88 31.09
C HIS A 54 5.55 9.09 32.21
N ARG A 55 5.02 7.90 32.54
CA ARG A 55 5.62 7.03 33.55
C ARG A 55 6.94 6.47 33.04
N PRO A 56 7.97 6.30 33.90
CA PRO A 56 9.21 5.65 33.50
C PRO A 56 8.93 4.25 32.94
N ARG A 57 9.46 3.91 31.77
CA ARG A 57 9.30 2.57 31.16
C ARG A 57 10.66 1.92 30.87
N GLY A 58 10.72 0.62 31.16
CA GLY A 58 11.86 -0.24 30.87
C GLY A 58 11.54 -1.29 29.80
N ILE A 59 12.57 -2.01 29.37
CA ILE A 59 12.44 -3.15 28.45
C ILE A 59 11.62 -4.25 29.13
N LEU A 60 10.57 -4.74 28.45
CA LEU A 60 9.65 -5.74 29.01
C LEU A 60 9.87 -7.13 28.41
N THR A 61 10.26 -7.20 27.14
CA THR A 61 10.38 -8.43 26.34
C THR A 61 11.75 -8.51 25.64
N ALA A 62 11.93 -9.51 24.76
CA ALA A 62 13.15 -9.71 23.96
C ALA A 62 12.87 -9.94 22.47
N GLY A 63 11.70 -9.50 21.95
CA GLY A 63 11.30 -9.74 20.56
C GLY A 63 10.28 -8.71 20.03
N ALA A 64 9.49 -9.10 19.03
CA ALA A 64 8.54 -8.22 18.34
C ALA A 64 7.34 -7.78 19.20
N ALA A 65 7.09 -8.43 20.33
CA ALA A 65 6.04 -8.09 21.28
C ALA A 65 6.36 -6.89 22.19
N GLU A 66 7.57 -6.31 22.08
CA GLU A 66 8.00 -5.20 22.95
C GLU A 66 7.08 -3.96 22.85
N PRO A 67 6.45 -3.53 23.95
CA PRO A 67 5.55 -2.37 23.95
C PRO A 67 6.21 -1.08 24.46
N ASN A 68 7.32 -1.17 25.20
CA ASN A 68 7.89 -0.03 25.94
C ASN A 68 9.11 0.58 25.25
N ALA A 69 10.06 -0.27 24.84
CA ALA A 69 11.38 0.15 24.34
C ALA A 69 11.34 0.59 22.87
N LEU A 70 10.51 1.60 22.57
CA LEU A 70 10.41 2.22 21.24
C LEU A 70 11.36 3.40 21.12
N VAL A 71 12.18 3.40 20.07
CA VAL A 71 13.22 4.40 19.81
C VAL A 71 13.10 4.97 18.41
N THR A 72 13.69 6.14 18.20
CA THR A 72 13.97 6.67 16.87
C THR A 72 15.42 6.35 16.51
N THR A 73 15.66 5.78 15.34
CA THR A 73 17.00 5.48 14.79
C THR A 73 17.30 6.30 13.54
N GLY A 74 18.58 6.39 13.19
CA GLY A 74 19.01 7.08 11.97
C GLY A 74 18.92 8.61 12.04
N SER A 75 19.14 9.25 10.89
CA SER A 75 19.14 10.70 10.73
C SER A 75 18.78 11.11 9.30
N GLY A 76 18.32 12.35 9.12
CA GLY A 76 17.93 12.88 7.80
C GLY A 76 16.82 12.03 7.17
N GLY A 77 16.93 11.77 5.86
CA GLY A 77 16.01 10.89 5.11
C GLY A 77 15.91 9.45 5.62
N ARG A 78 16.90 8.96 6.39
CA ARG A 78 16.92 7.60 6.98
C ARG A 78 16.41 7.55 8.43
N THR A 79 15.70 8.58 8.88
CA THR A 79 15.15 8.61 10.24
C THR A 79 13.97 7.65 10.36
N GLU A 80 14.06 6.66 11.24
CA GLU A 80 13.02 5.66 11.48
C GLU A 80 12.50 5.75 12.93
N PRO A 81 11.28 6.25 13.16
CA PRO A 81 10.66 6.31 14.48
C PRO A 81 9.94 5.01 14.86
N ASN A 82 9.67 4.84 16.16
CA ASN A 82 8.90 3.73 16.71
C ASN A 82 9.48 2.33 16.44
N THR A 83 10.78 2.24 16.19
CA THR A 83 11.47 0.97 16.04
C THR A 83 11.69 0.34 17.43
N ARG A 84 11.50 -0.97 17.55
CA ARG A 84 11.66 -1.70 18.82
C ARG A 84 13.13 -1.96 19.07
N ALA A 85 13.66 -1.49 20.21
CA ALA A 85 15.05 -1.74 20.60
C ALA A 85 15.40 -3.23 20.66
N THR A 86 14.40 -4.10 20.89
CA THR A 86 14.54 -5.56 20.93
C THR A 86 14.75 -6.19 19.55
N MET A 87 14.41 -5.50 18.47
CA MET A 87 14.51 -6.00 17.08
C MET A 87 15.60 -5.29 16.27
N ILE A 88 16.30 -4.32 16.88
CA ILE A 88 17.41 -3.60 16.25
C ILE A 88 18.70 -4.33 16.57
N GLU A 89 19.35 -4.92 15.57
CA GLU A 89 20.70 -5.45 15.68
C GLU A 89 21.70 -4.31 15.88
N LEU A 90 22.63 -4.48 16.82
CA LEU A 90 23.65 -3.47 17.07
C LEU A 90 24.69 -3.46 15.94
N TYR A 91 25.04 -2.27 15.46
CA TYR A 91 26.12 -2.06 14.51
C TYR A 91 26.96 -0.85 14.90
N GLN A 92 28.17 -0.76 14.36
CA GLN A 92 29.11 0.33 14.65
C GLN A 92 28.52 1.69 14.28
N GLY A 93 28.51 2.62 15.22
CA GLY A 93 28.01 3.98 15.02
C GLY A 93 26.48 4.12 15.07
N LEU A 94 25.75 3.09 15.52
CA LEU A 94 24.29 3.18 15.68
C LEU A 94 23.92 4.38 16.57
N THR A 95 22.91 5.14 16.14
CA THR A 95 22.35 6.25 16.91
C THR A 95 20.88 5.97 17.21
N ALA A 96 20.51 6.06 18.49
CA ALA A 96 19.15 5.87 18.95
C ALA A 96 18.72 6.98 19.92
N LYS A 97 17.45 7.39 19.83
CA LYS A 97 16.85 8.41 20.70
C LYS A 97 15.60 7.86 21.35
N SER A 98 15.45 8.08 22.65
CA SER A 98 14.21 7.78 23.37
C SER A 98 13.09 8.70 22.92
N GLN A 99 11.85 8.19 23.00
CA GLN A 99 10.66 8.87 22.50
C GLN A 99 9.78 9.39 23.65
N ASN A 100 8.88 10.33 23.31
CA ASN A 100 7.87 10.89 24.22
C ASN A 100 8.41 11.45 25.56
N ARG A 101 9.51 12.22 25.50
CA ARG A 101 10.23 12.73 26.69
C ARG A 101 10.61 14.20 26.55
N TRP A 102 10.39 15.02 27.57
CA TRP A 102 10.85 16.42 27.57
C TRP A 102 11.19 16.98 28.97
N PRO A 103 12.35 17.66 29.15
CA PRO A 103 13.43 17.84 28.18
C PRO A 103 14.31 16.60 27.99
N SER A 104 14.33 15.68 28.96
CA SER A 104 15.18 14.48 28.92
C SER A 104 14.48 13.25 29.47
N LEU A 105 15.05 12.07 29.23
CA LEU A 105 14.44 10.82 29.67
C LEU A 105 14.44 10.73 31.20
N GLY A 106 15.51 11.20 31.83
CA GLY A 106 15.67 11.23 33.29
C GLY A 106 14.86 12.34 33.97
N PHE A 107 14.61 13.46 33.30
CA PHE A 107 13.84 14.59 33.82
C PHE A 107 12.77 14.96 32.79
N ASP A 108 11.56 14.43 33.01
CA ASP A 108 10.40 14.60 32.13
C ASP A 108 9.31 15.40 32.86
N VAL A 109 9.01 16.59 32.37
CA VAL A 109 7.98 17.48 32.94
C VAL A 109 6.58 16.91 32.73
N GLY A 110 6.37 16.11 31.67
CA GLY A 110 5.10 15.44 31.41
C GLY A 110 4.68 14.48 32.52
N ALA A 111 5.61 14.06 33.39
CA ALA A 111 5.32 13.21 34.55
C ALA A 111 4.30 13.82 35.53
N VAL A 112 4.08 15.15 35.49
CA VAL A 112 3.02 15.84 36.24
C VAL A 112 1.63 15.31 35.86
N ASN A 113 1.42 14.82 34.64
CA ASN A 113 0.16 14.19 34.21
C ASN A 113 -0.22 12.99 35.11
N GLY A 114 0.77 12.34 35.73
CA GLY A 114 0.55 11.28 36.71
C GLY A 114 -0.25 11.73 37.94
N LEU A 115 -0.05 12.98 38.40
CA LEU A 115 -0.78 13.57 39.52
C LEU A 115 -2.24 13.90 39.14
N LEU A 116 -2.46 14.26 37.88
CA LEU A 116 -3.79 14.56 37.32
C LEU A 116 -4.51 13.31 36.77
N SER A 117 -3.92 12.12 36.93
CA SER A 117 -4.45 10.88 36.33
C SER A 117 -5.91 10.52 36.66
N PRO A 118 -6.51 10.88 37.82
CA PRO A 118 -7.94 10.66 38.05
C PRO A 118 -8.86 11.39 37.06
N PHE A 119 -8.41 12.52 36.49
CA PHE A 119 -9.13 13.28 35.48
C PHE A 119 -8.84 12.79 34.05
N LEU A 120 -7.89 11.87 33.88
CA LEU A 120 -7.50 11.31 32.60
C LEU A 120 -7.96 9.84 32.51
N SER A 121 -9.21 9.53 32.84
CA SER A 121 -9.76 8.17 32.69
C SER A 121 -10.01 7.82 31.20
N ALA A 122 -10.20 6.54 30.89
CA ALA A 122 -10.71 6.14 29.57
C ALA A 122 -12.02 6.88 29.23
N GLY A 123 -12.14 7.36 27.99
CA GLY A 123 -13.28 8.13 27.49
C GLY A 123 -13.38 9.61 27.91
N PHE A 124 -12.47 10.13 28.75
CA PHE A 124 -12.46 11.54 29.18
C PHE A 124 -12.45 12.52 28.00
N TYR A 125 -11.63 12.26 26.98
CA TYR A 125 -11.47 13.16 25.84
C TYR A 125 -12.76 13.30 25.01
N TYR A 126 -13.54 12.22 24.86
CA TYR A 126 -14.85 12.26 24.18
C TYR A 126 -15.85 13.15 24.95
N LYS A 127 -15.76 13.17 26.28
CA LYS A 127 -16.70 13.90 27.14
C LYS A 127 -16.34 15.38 27.28
N THR A 128 -15.06 15.72 27.18
CA THR A 128 -14.56 17.06 27.54
C THR A 128 -14.13 17.92 26.36
N PHE A 129 -13.55 17.33 25.29
CA PHE A 129 -12.90 18.14 24.23
C PHE A 129 -13.70 18.25 22.93
N MET A 130 -14.81 17.52 22.78
CA MET A 130 -15.63 17.58 21.55
C MET A 130 -16.58 18.78 21.48
N TRP A 131 -16.70 19.57 22.56
CA TRP A 131 -17.59 20.72 22.62
C TRP A 131 -16.97 21.88 23.41
N PRO A 132 -17.08 23.14 22.93
CA PRO A 132 -17.58 23.58 21.61
C PRO A 132 -16.60 23.28 20.47
N ALA A 133 -17.10 23.03 19.25
CA ALA A 133 -16.29 22.67 18.07
C ALA A 133 -15.13 23.65 17.78
N ALA A 134 -15.34 24.95 17.98
CA ALA A 134 -14.31 25.96 17.78
C ALA A 134 -13.10 25.80 18.71
N LEU A 135 -13.29 25.29 19.94
CA LEU A 135 -12.18 25.02 20.86
C LEU A 135 -11.42 23.74 20.48
N TRP A 136 -12.11 22.75 19.90
CA TRP A 136 -11.45 21.57 19.34
C TRP A 136 -10.44 21.98 18.26
N GLU A 137 -10.89 22.68 17.21
CA GLU A 137 -10.02 23.06 16.08
C GLU A 137 -8.90 24.03 16.48
N LYS A 138 -9.20 25.02 17.33
CA LYS A 138 -8.27 26.13 17.60
C LYS A 138 -7.36 25.92 18.81
N LEU A 139 -7.76 25.08 19.78
CA LEU A 139 -7.04 24.94 21.05
C LEU A 139 -6.67 23.49 21.37
N TYR A 140 -7.64 22.58 21.44
CA TYR A 140 -7.39 21.22 21.90
C TYR A 140 -6.64 20.39 20.87
N GLU A 141 -7.08 20.38 19.62
CA GLU A 141 -6.48 19.57 18.56
C GLU A 141 -5.00 19.90 18.32
N PRO A 142 -4.56 21.17 18.18
CA PRO A 142 -3.15 21.48 17.96
C PRO A 142 -2.25 21.02 19.12
N VAL A 143 -2.69 21.21 20.37
CA VAL A 143 -1.94 20.81 21.56
C VAL A 143 -1.90 19.29 21.71
N ILE A 144 -3.04 18.62 21.52
CA ILE A 144 -3.15 17.16 21.57
C ILE A 144 -2.31 16.54 20.45
N ARG A 145 -2.37 17.01 19.20
CA ARG A 145 -1.53 16.47 18.10
C ARG A 145 -0.04 16.60 18.37
N LYS A 146 0.39 17.68 19.03
CA LYS A 146 1.79 17.88 19.43
C LYS A 146 2.22 16.92 20.54
N ALA A 147 1.30 16.50 21.40
CA ALA A 147 1.54 15.61 22.54
C ALA A 147 1.22 14.13 22.28
N ALA A 148 0.41 13.80 21.27
CA ALA A 148 -0.15 12.47 21.03
C ALA A 148 0.69 11.57 20.10
N GLY A 149 1.92 11.97 19.76
CA GLY A 149 2.85 11.15 18.98
C GLY A 149 3.98 10.59 19.85
N LEU A 150 4.39 9.34 19.60
CA LEU A 150 5.60 8.77 20.21
C LEU A 150 6.86 9.26 19.47
N GLY A 151 7.13 8.72 18.28
CA GLY A 151 8.24 9.13 17.40
C GLY A 151 7.83 10.11 16.29
N ARG A 152 8.82 10.73 15.64
CA ARG A 152 8.63 11.69 14.54
C ARG A 152 9.34 11.20 13.27
N ALA A 153 8.64 11.25 12.14
CA ALA A 153 9.22 10.99 10.82
C ALA A 153 10.01 12.20 10.30
N SER A 154 10.88 11.98 9.32
CA SER A 154 11.61 13.04 8.61
C SER A 154 10.76 13.65 7.49
N TYR A 155 11.07 14.90 7.12
CA TYR A 155 10.57 15.55 5.90
C TYR A 155 11.52 15.38 4.71
N GLU A 156 12.72 14.85 4.94
CA GLU A 156 13.67 14.53 3.88
C GLU A 156 13.25 13.24 3.17
N ALA A 157 13.53 13.17 1.86
CA ALA A 157 13.27 11.97 1.08
C ALA A 157 14.16 10.81 1.53
N ASP A 158 13.58 9.62 1.59
CA ASP A 158 14.32 8.38 1.84
C ASP A 158 15.26 8.09 0.65
N PRO A 159 16.59 8.05 0.87
CA PRO A 159 17.56 7.80 -0.19
C PRO A 159 17.64 6.31 -0.59
N ASP A 160 17.12 5.40 0.22
CA ASP A 160 17.37 3.97 0.08
C ASP A 160 16.47 3.30 -0.97
N SER A 161 16.93 2.18 -1.54
CA SER A 161 16.19 1.41 -2.54
C SER A 161 15.43 0.24 -1.90
N TYR A 162 14.35 -0.18 -2.56
CA TYR A 162 13.45 -1.24 -2.10
C TYR A 162 13.08 -2.15 -3.27
N GLU A 163 12.81 -3.41 -2.98
CA GLU A 163 12.54 -4.43 -3.98
C GLU A 163 11.25 -5.22 -3.69
N LYS A 164 10.60 -5.72 -4.74
CA LYS A 164 9.55 -6.75 -4.66
C LYS A 164 10.06 -8.06 -5.27
N CYS A 165 9.81 -9.17 -4.61
CA CYS A 165 10.17 -10.52 -5.06
C CYS A 165 8.97 -11.45 -5.04
N TRP A 166 8.99 -12.43 -5.95
CA TRP A 166 7.99 -13.48 -6.06
C TRP A 166 8.66 -14.83 -5.93
N ALA A 167 8.13 -15.69 -5.07
CA ALA A 167 8.65 -17.03 -4.83
C ALA A 167 7.54 -18.08 -4.85
N HIS A 168 7.91 -19.30 -5.23
CA HIS A 168 7.06 -20.48 -5.14
C HIS A 168 7.77 -21.57 -4.34
N CYS A 169 7.05 -22.30 -3.51
CA CYS A 169 7.60 -23.43 -2.75
C CYS A 169 6.56 -24.54 -2.58
N ASP A 170 7.04 -25.75 -2.31
CA ASP A 170 6.17 -26.87 -1.94
C ASP A 170 5.74 -26.74 -0.48
N LEU A 171 6.66 -26.33 0.40
CA LEU A 171 6.37 -26.06 1.82
C LEU A 171 6.98 -24.73 2.29
N LEU A 172 6.12 -23.82 2.77
CA LEU A 172 6.55 -22.64 3.54
C LEU A 172 6.52 -22.96 5.04
N VAL A 173 7.65 -22.85 5.72
CA VAL A 173 7.73 -22.99 7.18
C VAL A 173 7.93 -21.61 7.80
N ILE A 174 6.99 -21.19 8.65
CA ILE A 174 6.92 -19.86 9.25
C ILE A 174 7.32 -19.95 10.72
N GLY A 175 8.50 -19.42 11.04
CA GLY A 175 9.15 -19.56 12.34
C GLY A 175 10.19 -20.67 12.32
N ALA A 176 11.41 -20.38 12.77
CA ALA A 176 12.54 -21.31 12.83
C ALA A 176 12.92 -21.67 14.26
N GLY A 177 11.92 -21.79 15.14
CA GLY A 177 12.06 -22.49 16.41
C GLY A 177 12.21 -24.01 16.23
N PRO A 178 12.23 -24.79 17.33
CA PRO A 178 12.39 -26.25 17.26
C PRO A 178 11.39 -26.91 16.30
N THR A 179 10.10 -26.56 16.40
CA THR A 179 9.05 -27.06 15.51
C THR A 179 9.31 -26.78 14.03
N GLY A 180 9.71 -25.54 13.71
CA GLY A 180 9.96 -25.13 12.33
C GLY A 180 11.20 -25.79 11.75
N LEU A 181 12.27 -25.92 12.54
CA LEU A 181 13.47 -26.63 12.13
C LEU A 181 13.17 -28.11 11.83
N ALA A 182 12.39 -28.78 12.68
CA ALA A 182 11.95 -30.16 12.45
C ALA A 182 11.07 -30.30 11.20
N ALA A 183 10.15 -29.38 10.98
CA ALA A 183 9.30 -29.34 9.79
C ALA A 183 10.11 -29.13 8.51
N ALA A 184 11.01 -28.14 8.51
CA ALA A 184 11.88 -27.84 7.37
C ALA A 184 12.84 -29.00 7.06
N LEU A 185 13.36 -29.67 8.07
CA LEU A 185 14.25 -30.82 7.90
C LEU A 185 13.50 -32.02 7.30
N THR A 186 12.31 -32.30 7.82
CA THR A 186 11.42 -33.34 7.28
C THR A 186 11.14 -33.11 5.79
N ALA A 187 10.80 -31.87 5.43
CA ALA A 187 10.50 -31.50 4.05
C ALA A 187 11.72 -31.47 3.13
N GLY A 188 12.84 -30.96 3.64
CA GLY A 188 14.11 -30.93 2.93
C GLY A 188 14.60 -32.33 2.59
N ARG A 189 14.57 -33.27 3.55
CA ARG A 189 14.93 -34.68 3.34
C ARG A 189 14.02 -35.39 2.33
N ALA A 190 12.76 -35.00 2.24
CA ALA A 190 11.82 -35.52 1.26
C ALA A 190 12.02 -34.94 -0.16
N GLY A 191 12.97 -34.01 -0.36
CA GLY A 191 13.25 -33.40 -1.66
C GLY A 191 12.32 -32.25 -2.05
N ALA A 192 11.43 -31.80 -1.15
CA ALA A 192 10.51 -30.70 -1.41
C ALA A 192 11.25 -29.35 -1.50
N ARG A 193 10.75 -28.39 -2.29
CA ARG A 193 11.26 -27.02 -2.25
C ARG A 193 10.71 -26.31 -1.01
N VAL A 194 11.60 -25.99 -0.07
CA VAL A 194 11.24 -25.43 1.23
C VAL A 194 11.71 -23.99 1.34
N ILE A 195 10.86 -23.12 1.85
CA ILE A 195 11.27 -21.82 2.40
C ILE A 195 11.09 -21.86 3.91
N LEU A 196 12.16 -21.69 4.67
CA LEU A 196 12.14 -21.51 6.11
C LEU A 196 12.38 -20.03 6.42
N ALA A 197 11.36 -19.33 6.90
CA ALA A 197 11.40 -17.90 7.18
C ALA A 197 11.28 -17.63 8.69
N ASP A 198 12.14 -16.77 9.22
CA ASP A 198 12.12 -16.37 10.63
C ASP A 198 12.44 -14.88 10.78
N GLU A 199 11.75 -14.20 11.69
CA GLU A 199 11.95 -12.76 11.89
C GLU A 199 13.26 -12.42 12.61
N GLY A 200 13.86 -13.37 13.31
CA GLY A 200 15.11 -13.21 14.05
C GLY A 200 16.35 -13.20 13.15
N PRO A 201 17.47 -12.62 13.62
CA PRO A 201 18.74 -12.61 12.87
C PRO A 201 19.42 -13.98 12.81
N GLU A 202 19.14 -14.85 13.78
CA GLU A 202 19.60 -16.23 13.88
C GLU A 202 18.39 -17.17 13.90
N LEU A 203 18.51 -18.32 13.21
CA LEU A 203 17.52 -19.38 13.28
C LEU A 203 17.71 -20.19 14.56
N GLY A 204 16.60 -20.62 15.19
CA GLY A 204 16.62 -21.43 16.41
C GLY A 204 15.48 -21.13 17.38
N GLY A 205 14.85 -19.95 17.27
CA GLY A 205 13.74 -19.55 18.13
C GLY A 205 14.06 -19.73 19.61
N SER A 206 13.22 -20.47 20.35
CA SER A 206 13.42 -20.72 21.78
C SER A 206 14.68 -21.53 22.12
N LEU A 207 15.22 -22.34 21.20
CA LEU A 207 16.45 -23.11 21.45
C LEU A 207 17.67 -22.19 21.66
N LEU A 208 17.64 -20.96 21.13
CA LEU A 208 18.69 -19.97 21.36
C LEU A 208 18.77 -19.51 22.82
N SER A 209 17.68 -19.68 23.57
CA SER A 209 17.53 -19.24 24.96
C SER A 209 17.39 -20.41 25.94
N ASP A 210 17.55 -21.65 25.47
CA ASP A 210 17.41 -22.84 26.29
C ASP A 210 18.78 -23.34 26.78
N SER A 211 18.98 -23.33 28.10
CA SER A 211 20.15 -23.85 28.80
C SER A 211 20.05 -25.35 29.08
N GLY A 212 18.90 -25.96 28.82
CA GLY A 212 18.61 -27.35 29.14
C GLY A 212 19.13 -28.35 28.10
N SER A 213 18.70 -29.60 28.28
CA SER A 213 18.94 -30.69 27.34
C SER A 213 17.64 -31.16 26.69
N VAL A 214 17.69 -31.47 25.40
CA VAL A 214 16.62 -32.07 24.60
C VAL A 214 17.10 -33.45 24.17
N ASP A 215 16.38 -34.51 24.57
CA ASP A 215 16.77 -35.92 24.36
C ASP A 215 18.22 -36.22 24.78
N GLY A 216 18.64 -35.68 25.92
CA GLY A 216 19.98 -35.90 26.49
C GLY A 216 21.10 -35.11 25.81
N LYS A 217 20.81 -34.26 24.81
CA LYS A 217 21.78 -33.36 24.18
C LYS A 217 21.56 -31.91 24.63
N PRO A 218 22.62 -31.12 24.88
CA PRO A 218 22.48 -29.68 25.10
C PRO A 218 21.73 -29.02 23.93
N ALA A 219 20.82 -28.08 24.24
CA ALA A 219 19.97 -27.45 23.22
C ALA A 219 20.78 -26.77 22.08
N ASP A 220 21.89 -26.12 22.42
CA ASP A 220 22.78 -25.49 21.44
C ASP A 220 23.45 -26.50 20.51
N ALA A 221 23.87 -27.66 21.05
CA ALA A 221 24.45 -28.73 20.24
C ALA A 221 23.43 -29.33 19.26
N LEU A 222 22.18 -29.51 19.70
CA LEU A 222 21.08 -29.93 18.83
C LEU A 222 20.82 -28.89 17.74
N LEU A 223 20.74 -27.60 18.09
CA LEU A 223 20.52 -26.52 17.13
C LEU A 223 21.63 -26.50 16.06
N GLY A 224 22.90 -26.57 16.46
CA GLY A 224 24.04 -26.63 15.55
C GLY A 224 23.95 -27.81 14.58
N GLN A 225 23.57 -28.99 15.07
CA GLN A 225 23.36 -30.18 14.23
C GLN A 225 22.27 -29.95 13.18
N LEU A 226 21.11 -29.39 13.58
CA LEU A 226 19.98 -29.16 12.67
C LEU A 226 20.31 -28.11 11.61
N LEU A 227 20.96 -27.02 11.99
CA LEU A 227 21.34 -25.96 11.05
C LEU A 227 22.40 -26.42 10.06
N ALA A 228 23.37 -27.24 10.50
CA ALA A 228 24.38 -27.83 9.62
C ALA A 228 23.74 -28.76 8.58
N GLU A 229 22.80 -29.61 8.99
CA GLU A 229 22.10 -30.49 8.06
C GLU A 229 21.23 -29.71 7.07
N LEU A 230 20.43 -28.74 7.55
CA LEU A 230 19.63 -27.88 6.67
C LEU A 230 20.50 -27.07 5.69
N ALA A 231 21.73 -26.72 6.07
CA ALA A 231 22.67 -26.06 5.16
C ALA A 231 23.13 -26.97 4.00
N GLY A 232 23.17 -28.28 4.22
CA GLY A 232 23.52 -29.28 3.21
C GLY A 232 22.39 -29.63 2.24
N LEU A 233 21.16 -29.13 2.46
CA LEU A 233 19.99 -29.41 1.63
C LEU A 233 19.74 -28.27 0.62
N PRO A 234 20.09 -28.43 -0.67
CA PRO A 234 20.01 -27.34 -1.66
C PRO A 234 18.57 -26.90 -1.97
N ASN A 235 17.59 -27.74 -1.67
CA ASN A 235 16.16 -27.49 -1.80
C ASN A 235 15.56 -26.73 -0.62
N VAL A 236 16.34 -26.39 0.41
CA VAL A 236 15.88 -25.63 1.58
C VAL A 236 16.48 -24.22 1.57
N ARG A 237 15.64 -23.23 1.30
CA ARG A 237 16.02 -21.81 1.41
C ARG A 237 15.76 -21.31 2.83
N ARG A 238 16.83 -20.91 3.51
CA ARG A 238 16.83 -20.38 4.88
C ARG A 238 16.86 -18.85 4.84
N LEU A 239 15.84 -18.20 5.38
CA LEU A 239 15.66 -16.74 5.33
C LEU A 239 15.49 -16.18 6.76
N PRO A 240 16.60 -15.91 7.48
CA PRO A 240 16.54 -15.11 8.70
C PRO A 240 16.20 -13.65 8.37
N ARG A 241 15.80 -12.85 9.37
CA ARG A 241 15.38 -11.45 9.22
C ARG A 241 14.18 -11.28 8.27
N MET A 242 13.37 -12.33 8.14
CA MET A 242 12.21 -12.36 7.26
C MET A 242 10.93 -12.58 8.07
N THR A 243 10.13 -11.52 8.19
CA THR A 243 8.85 -11.61 8.87
C THR A 243 7.75 -11.92 7.85
N VAL A 244 7.16 -13.12 7.95
CA VAL A 244 5.91 -13.43 7.23
C VAL A 244 4.77 -12.73 7.95
N PHE A 245 4.20 -11.71 7.33
CA PHE A 245 3.28 -10.78 7.99
C PHE A 245 1.81 -11.06 7.69
N GLY A 246 1.51 -11.87 6.67
CA GLY A 246 0.16 -11.99 6.11
C GLY A 246 -0.04 -13.32 5.38
N TRP A 247 -1.24 -13.88 5.51
CA TRP A 247 -1.72 -15.05 4.77
C TRP A 247 -3.01 -14.64 4.07
N TYR A 248 -3.06 -14.88 2.76
CA TYR A 248 -4.11 -14.44 1.84
C TYR A 248 -4.65 -15.66 1.08
N ASP A 249 -5.65 -15.42 0.24
CA ASP A 249 -6.28 -16.47 -0.59
C ASP A 249 -5.28 -17.18 -1.51
N ASP A 250 -5.64 -18.39 -1.94
CA ASP A 250 -4.82 -19.28 -2.79
C ASP A 250 -3.44 -19.60 -2.21
N ASN A 251 -3.36 -19.66 -0.88
CA ASN A 251 -2.15 -19.95 -0.11
C ASN A 251 -0.96 -19.02 -0.45
N VAL A 252 -1.29 -17.73 -0.61
CA VAL A 252 -0.33 -16.65 -0.84
C VAL A 252 0.05 -15.99 0.47
N PHE A 253 1.35 -15.76 0.68
CA PHE A 253 1.90 -15.13 1.87
C PHE A 253 2.65 -13.86 1.52
N GLY A 254 2.42 -12.82 2.31
CA GLY A 254 3.20 -11.60 2.28
C GLY A 254 4.28 -11.65 3.36
N ALA A 255 5.52 -11.31 3.00
CA ALA A 255 6.64 -11.27 3.93
C ALA A 255 7.58 -10.10 3.63
N VAL A 256 8.30 -9.62 4.64
CA VAL A 256 9.34 -8.59 4.48
C VAL A 256 10.68 -9.11 4.99
N GLU A 257 11.72 -9.02 4.15
CA GLU A 257 13.10 -9.33 4.49
C GLU A 257 13.85 -8.04 4.78
N ARG A 258 14.47 -7.94 5.96
CA ARG A 258 15.36 -6.83 6.33
C ARG A 258 16.77 -7.12 5.83
N VAL A 259 17.09 -6.59 4.64
CA VAL A 259 18.34 -6.90 3.92
C VAL A 259 19.52 -6.10 4.47
N GLN A 260 19.34 -4.81 4.77
CA GLN A 260 20.44 -3.91 5.20
C GLN A 260 20.09 -2.99 6.37
N LYS A 261 18.96 -3.19 7.05
CA LYS A 261 18.58 -2.42 8.26
C LYS A 261 19.51 -2.64 9.47
N HIS A 262 20.43 -3.59 9.37
CA HIS A 262 21.36 -4.00 10.42
C HIS A 262 22.82 -3.59 10.16
N VAL A 263 23.07 -2.74 9.14
CA VAL A 263 24.41 -2.24 8.81
C VAL A 263 24.49 -0.72 8.91
N ALA A 264 25.69 -0.20 9.18
CA ALA A 264 25.92 1.24 9.35
C ALA A 264 25.76 2.03 8.04
N MET A 265 26.22 1.44 6.93
CA MET A 265 26.22 2.04 5.60
C MET A 265 25.61 1.03 4.61
N PRO A 266 24.34 1.20 4.23
CA PRO A 266 23.72 0.37 3.20
C PRO A 266 24.44 0.52 1.86
N ASP A 267 24.65 -0.59 1.16
CA ASP A 267 25.12 -0.63 -0.22
C ASP A 267 24.01 -0.08 -1.13
N PRO A 268 24.25 0.99 -1.92
CA PRO A 268 23.24 1.58 -2.81
C PRO A 268 22.76 0.63 -3.92
N GLU A 269 23.55 -0.38 -4.28
CA GLU A 269 23.21 -1.37 -5.31
C GLU A 269 22.29 -2.48 -4.80
N ARG A 270 21.98 -2.48 -3.49
CA ARG A 270 21.13 -3.48 -2.84
C ARG A 270 19.96 -2.80 -2.13
N PRO A 271 18.77 -3.42 -2.10
CA PRO A 271 17.65 -2.86 -1.36
C PRO A 271 17.93 -2.89 0.15
N VAL A 272 17.35 -1.97 0.91
CA VAL A 272 17.38 -2.04 2.38
C VAL A 272 16.37 -3.05 2.93
N GLU A 273 15.25 -3.21 2.24
CA GLU A 273 14.21 -4.19 2.52
C GLU A 273 13.62 -4.74 1.22
N ARG A 274 13.14 -5.99 1.29
CA ARG A 274 12.51 -6.67 0.18
C ARG A 274 11.15 -7.20 0.59
N LEU A 275 10.12 -6.84 -0.17
CA LEU A 275 8.77 -7.38 -0.03
C LEU A 275 8.65 -8.67 -0.85
N TRP A 276 8.26 -9.75 -0.20
CA TRP A 276 8.05 -11.05 -0.82
C TRP A 276 6.57 -11.36 -0.95
N ARG A 277 6.17 -11.82 -2.14
CA ARG A 277 4.95 -12.60 -2.36
C ARG A 277 5.34 -14.06 -2.55
N ILE A 278 4.99 -14.91 -1.59
CA ILE A 278 5.29 -16.34 -1.62
C ILE A 278 4.00 -17.10 -1.91
N VAL A 279 3.99 -17.91 -2.97
CA VAL A 279 2.91 -18.86 -3.25
C VAL A 279 3.38 -20.24 -2.79
N ALA A 280 2.69 -20.83 -1.81
CA ALA A 280 3.08 -22.12 -1.24
C ALA A 280 2.03 -23.19 -1.55
N ARG A 281 2.44 -24.42 -1.89
CA ARG A 281 1.47 -25.52 -2.01
C ARG A 281 0.92 -25.92 -0.64
N GLN A 282 1.78 -25.93 0.37
CA GLN A 282 1.45 -26.11 1.78
C GLN A 282 2.28 -25.16 2.65
N ALA A 283 1.82 -24.89 3.85
CA ALA A 283 2.55 -24.10 4.84
C ALA A 283 2.41 -24.68 6.25
N ILE A 284 3.44 -24.47 7.08
CA ILE A 284 3.44 -24.78 8.50
C ILE A 284 3.60 -23.49 9.30
N LEU A 285 2.63 -23.18 10.16
CA LEU A 285 2.70 -22.10 11.12
C LEU A 285 3.38 -22.61 12.41
N ALA A 286 4.68 -22.36 12.54
CA ALA A 286 5.52 -22.74 13.67
C ALA A 286 6.00 -21.49 14.45
N THR A 287 5.11 -20.51 14.61
CA THR A 287 5.37 -19.17 15.16
C THR A 287 5.55 -19.13 16.67
N GLY A 288 5.34 -20.24 17.38
CA GLY A 288 5.52 -20.31 18.83
C GLY A 288 4.36 -19.68 19.63
N ALA A 289 4.66 -19.23 20.85
CA ALA A 289 3.72 -18.61 21.78
C ALA A 289 4.37 -17.41 22.49
N GLU A 290 3.60 -16.35 22.73
CA GLU A 290 4.04 -15.21 23.55
C GLU A 290 3.78 -15.46 25.03
N GLU A 291 4.72 -15.05 25.89
CA GLU A 291 4.50 -15.11 27.34
C GLU A 291 3.54 -13.98 27.76
N ARG A 292 2.55 -14.30 28.59
CA ARG A 292 1.56 -13.35 29.09
C ARG A 292 2.07 -12.60 30.32
N PRO A 293 1.94 -11.26 30.37
CA PRO A 293 2.25 -10.50 31.56
C PRO A 293 1.23 -10.75 32.67
N LEU A 294 1.62 -10.44 33.91
CA LEU A 294 0.74 -10.42 35.08
C LEU A 294 0.29 -8.99 35.39
N VAL A 295 -1.00 -8.84 35.72
CA VAL A 295 -1.62 -7.52 35.98
C VAL A 295 -1.66 -7.26 37.49
N PHE A 296 -0.67 -6.51 37.98
CA PHE A 296 -0.52 -6.11 39.39
C PHE A 296 -0.01 -4.66 39.49
N GLY A 297 -0.09 -4.06 40.68
CA GLY A 297 0.29 -2.65 40.86
C GLY A 297 1.77 -2.40 40.56
N GLY A 298 2.08 -1.40 39.73
CA GLY A 298 3.47 -1.06 39.40
C GLY A 298 4.16 -2.05 38.47
N ASN A 299 3.41 -2.90 37.75
CA ASN A 299 3.94 -3.85 36.77
C ASN A 299 4.60 -3.21 35.53
N ASP A 300 4.62 -1.87 35.44
CA ASP A 300 5.24 -1.09 34.36
C ASP A 300 6.61 -0.48 34.73
N ILE A 301 7.04 -0.61 35.99
CA ILE A 301 8.26 0.01 36.51
C ILE A 301 9.51 -0.59 35.84
N PRO A 302 10.51 0.22 35.45
CA PRO A 302 11.75 -0.31 34.88
C PRO A 302 12.43 -1.34 35.80
N GLY A 303 12.81 -2.49 35.25
CA GLY A 303 13.32 -3.65 36.01
C GLY A 303 12.28 -4.75 36.19
N VAL A 304 11.00 -4.45 35.98
CA VAL A 304 9.95 -5.46 35.79
C VAL A 304 9.99 -5.95 34.33
N MET A 305 10.10 -7.26 34.12
CA MET A 305 10.31 -7.88 32.80
C MET A 305 9.59 -9.24 32.72
N MET A 306 9.29 -9.70 31.49
CA MET A 306 8.87 -11.08 31.24
C MET A 306 9.98 -12.07 31.61
N ALA A 307 9.62 -13.19 32.24
CA ALA A 307 10.58 -14.19 32.70
C ALA A 307 11.35 -14.83 31.53
N GLY A 308 10.65 -15.16 30.44
CA GLY A 308 11.27 -15.65 29.20
C GLY A 308 12.22 -14.64 28.56
N ALA A 309 11.92 -13.34 28.65
CA ALA A 309 12.81 -12.30 28.16
C ALA A 309 14.07 -12.17 29.01
N MET A 310 13.94 -12.25 30.34
CA MET A 310 15.09 -12.25 31.25
C MET A 310 16.02 -13.46 30.97
N ARG A 311 15.46 -14.65 30.77
CA ARG A 311 16.22 -15.84 30.34
C ARG A 311 16.88 -15.66 28.97
N SER A 312 16.18 -15.01 28.02
CA SER A 312 16.72 -14.73 26.70
C SER A 312 17.94 -13.82 26.77
N TYR A 313 17.87 -12.70 27.50
CA TYR A 313 19.03 -11.80 27.68
C TYR A 313 20.19 -12.49 28.38
N LEU A 314 19.91 -13.31 29.38
CA LEU A 314 20.91 -14.10 30.10
C LEU A 314 21.61 -15.09 29.17
N SER A 315 20.87 -15.88 28.41
CA SER A 315 21.43 -16.98 27.61
C SER A 315 22.04 -16.48 26.30
N ARG A 316 21.36 -15.57 25.59
CA ARG A 316 21.77 -15.12 24.26
C ARG A 316 22.79 -13.98 24.30
N GLN A 317 22.76 -13.10 25.30
CA GLN A 317 23.68 -11.95 25.37
C GLN A 317 24.53 -11.92 26.64
N ALA A 318 24.37 -12.90 27.54
CA ALA A 318 25.03 -12.90 28.84
C ALA A 318 24.77 -11.61 29.62
N VAL A 319 23.54 -11.12 29.57
CA VAL A 319 23.12 -9.89 30.26
C VAL A 319 22.20 -10.27 31.42
N ALA A 320 22.58 -9.84 32.62
CA ALA A 320 21.76 -9.92 33.82
C ALA A 320 20.88 -8.67 33.92
N PRO A 321 19.54 -8.76 33.85
CA PRO A 321 18.68 -7.57 33.94
C PRO A 321 18.60 -6.96 35.34
N GLY A 322 19.09 -7.64 36.38
CA GLY A 322 19.25 -7.15 37.75
C GLY A 322 20.23 -8.00 38.56
N ARG A 323 20.61 -7.53 39.76
CA ARG A 323 21.49 -8.25 40.70
C ARG A 323 20.72 -9.15 41.66
N SER A 324 19.53 -8.73 42.07
CA SER A 324 18.65 -9.46 42.99
C SER A 324 17.24 -9.46 42.42
N THR A 325 16.79 -10.64 41.98
CA THR A 325 15.55 -10.81 41.23
C THR A 325 14.49 -11.49 42.08
N VAL A 326 13.26 -10.97 42.05
CA VAL A 326 12.07 -11.73 42.49
C VAL A 326 11.41 -12.35 41.25
N ILE A 327 10.94 -13.58 41.37
CA ILE A 327 10.14 -14.24 40.33
C ILE A 327 8.68 -14.22 40.76
N PHE A 328 7.76 -13.79 39.90
CA PHE A 328 6.32 -13.91 40.10
C PHE A 328 5.72 -14.77 39.00
N THR A 329 5.15 -15.92 39.36
CA THR A 329 4.72 -16.90 38.38
C THR A 329 3.39 -17.56 38.69
N THR A 330 2.75 -18.02 37.64
CA THR A 330 1.59 -18.92 37.68
C THR A 330 1.94 -20.33 37.19
N ASN A 331 3.18 -20.58 36.75
CA ASN A 331 3.56 -21.79 36.02
C ASN A 331 5.05 -22.14 36.18
N ASP A 332 5.47 -23.27 35.63
CA ASP A 332 6.81 -23.80 35.90
C ASP A 332 7.94 -23.04 35.17
N ALA A 333 7.61 -22.15 34.22
CA ALA A 333 8.61 -21.30 33.58
C ALA A 333 9.29 -20.33 34.57
N GLY A 334 8.60 -19.93 35.64
CA GLY A 334 9.20 -19.12 36.71
C GLY A 334 10.35 -19.86 37.40
N TYR A 335 10.18 -21.14 37.72
CA TYR A 335 11.23 -21.96 38.34
C TYR A 335 12.41 -22.17 37.41
N ARG A 336 12.17 -22.40 36.11
CA ARG A 336 13.25 -22.46 35.11
C ARG A 336 14.05 -21.16 35.06
N THR A 337 13.37 -20.02 35.12
CA THR A 337 14.03 -18.71 35.16
C THR A 337 14.87 -18.55 36.42
N ALA A 338 14.34 -18.93 37.58
CA ALA A 338 15.10 -18.89 38.84
C ALA A 338 16.36 -19.79 38.78
N ALA A 339 16.23 -21.00 38.25
CA ALA A 339 17.34 -21.95 38.12
C ALA A 339 18.45 -21.39 37.22
N ASP A 340 18.10 -20.81 36.08
CA ASP A 340 19.08 -20.22 35.15
C ASP A 340 19.79 -19.01 35.76
N LEU A 341 19.06 -18.15 36.48
CA LEU A 341 19.66 -17.01 37.19
C LEU A 341 20.63 -17.49 38.28
N GLU A 342 20.23 -18.47 39.09
CA GLU A 342 21.11 -19.01 40.13
C GLU A 342 22.33 -19.72 39.56
N ALA A 343 22.18 -20.46 38.46
CA ALA A 343 23.27 -21.12 37.74
C ALA A 343 24.27 -20.11 37.16
N ALA A 344 23.79 -18.94 36.74
CA ALA A 344 24.63 -17.80 36.33
C ALA A 344 25.23 -17.02 37.52
N GLY A 345 25.00 -17.46 38.77
CA GLY A 345 25.53 -16.83 39.98
C GLY A 345 24.76 -15.58 40.44
N LEU A 346 23.56 -15.33 39.90
CA LEU A 346 22.72 -14.19 40.29
C LEU A 346 21.85 -14.53 41.50
N ALA A 347 21.52 -13.51 42.30
CA ALA A 347 20.67 -13.69 43.47
C ALA A 347 19.19 -13.72 43.06
N VAL A 348 18.47 -14.74 43.52
CA VAL A 348 17.01 -14.82 43.44
C VAL A 348 16.47 -14.64 44.86
N ALA A 349 15.84 -13.49 45.13
CA ALA A 349 15.40 -13.11 46.46
C ALA A 349 14.20 -13.94 46.94
N ALA A 350 13.27 -14.26 46.03
CA ALA A 350 12.14 -15.14 46.29
C ALA A 350 11.49 -15.59 44.97
N ILE A 351 10.87 -16.77 45.00
CA ILE A 351 9.92 -17.24 43.98
C ILE A 351 8.52 -17.11 44.59
N VAL A 352 7.71 -16.21 44.03
CA VAL A 352 6.31 -16.00 44.39
C VAL A 352 5.46 -16.79 43.40
N ASP A 353 4.92 -17.92 43.83
CA ASP A 353 4.01 -18.72 43.01
C ASP A 353 2.57 -18.54 43.50
N SER A 354 1.70 -18.11 42.59
CA SER A 354 0.27 -17.94 42.88
C SER A 354 -0.48 -19.24 43.14
N ARG A 355 0.08 -20.40 42.74
CA ARG A 355 -0.49 -21.73 42.93
C ARG A 355 -0.19 -22.23 44.34
N ALA A 356 -1.22 -22.70 45.04
CA ALA A 356 -1.05 -23.33 46.35
C ALA A 356 -0.49 -24.76 46.23
N ASP A 357 -0.83 -25.42 45.14
CA ASP A 357 -0.50 -26.80 44.76
C ASP A 357 0.77 -26.90 43.88
N ALA A 358 1.58 -25.84 43.79
CA ALA A 358 2.83 -25.86 43.05
C ALA A 358 3.73 -27.04 43.51
N ALA A 359 4.26 -27.80 42.55
CA ALA A 359 5.07 -29.00 42.82
C ALA A 359 6.26 -28.69 43.74
N GLU A 360 6.57 -29.59 44.68
CA GLU A 360 7.60 -29.41 45.73
C GLU A 360 9.04 -29.49 45.23
N SER A 361 9.28 -29.79 43.95
CA SER A 361 10.58 -30.19 43.41
C SER A 361 11.60 -29.06 43.16
N TRP A 362 11.47 -27.90 43.81
CA TRP A 362 12.47 -26.83 43.71
C TRP A 362 13.73 -27.19 44.50
N GLN A 363 14.89 -27.22 43.83
CA GLN A 363 16.19 -27.60 44.39
C GLN A 363 17.18 -26.43 44.49
N GLY A 364 16.76 -25.22 44.12
CA GLY A 364 17.61 -24.03 44.19
C GLY A 364 17.58 -23.36 45.56
N ARG A 365 18.30 -22.23 45.68
CA ARG A 365 18.54 -21.51 46.95
C ARG A 365 17.41 -20.57 47.33
N ALA A 366 16.65 -20.06 46.37
CA ALA A 366 15.57 -19.10 46.61
C ALA A 366 14.45 -19.67 47.48
N GLU A 367 13.91 -18.84 48.38
CA GLU A 367 12.67 -19.14 49.12
C GLU A 367 11.48 -19.19 48.16
N VAL A 368 10.64 -20.22 48.29
CA VAL A 368 9.41 -20.38 47.50
C VAL A 368 8.19 -20.03 48.35
N LEU A 369 7.46 -18.99 47.95
CA LEU A 369 6.21 -18.56 48.55
C LEU A 369 5.05 -19.08 47.70
N LYS A 370 4.45 -20.21 48.10
CA LYS A 370 3.29 -20.82 47.43
C LYS A 370 1.98 -20.13 47.81
N GLY A 371 1.02 -20.13 46.90
CA GLY A 371 -0.27 -19.45 47.08
C GLY A 371 -0.14 -17.95 47.35
N ALA A 372 1.00 -17.35 47.00
CA ALA A 372 1.34 -15.98 47.28
C ALA A 372 1.25 -15.11 46.02
N ARG A 373 1.06 -13.81 46.20
CA ARG A 373 0.93 -12.87 45.07
C ARG A 373 1.66 -11.56 45.34
N ILE A 374 2.24 -10.99 44.29
CA ILE A 374 2.76 -9.62 44.35
C ILE A 374 1.59 -8.66 44.15
N ILE A 375 1.30 -7.84 45.16
CA ILE A 375 0.23 -6.84 45.10
C ILE A 375 0.73 -5.59 44.38
N ASP A 376 1.88 -5.07 44.80
CA ASP A 376 2.45 -3.81 44.34
C ASP A 376 3.98 -3.93 44.21
N ALA A 377 4.51 -3.42 43.11
CA ALA A 377 5.92 -3.13 42.90
C ALA A 377 6.18 -1.64 43.11
N PHE A 378 7.27 -1.32 43.80
CA PHE A 378 7.65 0.04 44.19
C PHE A 378 9.00 0.41 43.59
N GLY A 379 9.03 1.64 43.08
CA GLY A 379 10.17 2.18 42.37
C GLY A 379 9.81 3.49 41.68
N GLY A 380 10.83 4.14 41.14
CA GLY A 380 10.66 5.32 40.28
C GLY A 380 11.21 5.01 38.91
N LYS A 381 12.47 5.40 38.69
CA LYS A 381 13.23 5.08 37.46
C LYS A 381 13.77 3.65 37.40
N ARG A 382 13.59 2.89 38.49
CA ARG A 382 13.94 1.47 38.64
C ARG A 382 13.14 0.85 39.78
N LEU A 383 12.95 -0.47 39.73
CA LEU A 383 12.43 -1.28 40.81
C LEU A 383 13.36 -1.23 42.04
N ARG A 384 12.77 -1.29 43.23
CA ARG A 384 13.50 -1.39 44.50
C ARG A 384 12.90 -2.41 45.45
N VAL A 385 11.57 -2.49 45.49
CA VAL A 385 10.85 -3.32 46.46
C VAL A 385 9.59 -3.88 45.81
N VAL A 386 9.23 -5.10 46.17
CA VAL A 386 7.91 -5.69 45.89
C VAL A 386 7.19 -5.98 47.21
N SER A 387 5.87 -5.79 47.23
CA SER A 387 5.00 -6.18 48.34
C SER A 387 4.31 -7.49 47.99
N VAL A 388 4.58 -8.51 48.80
CA VAL A 388 4.07 -9.87 48.61
C VAL A 388 3.04 -10.16 49.69
N GLU A 389 1.87 -10.64 49.28
CA GLU A 389 0.87 -11.20 50.17
C GLU A 389 0.95 -12.71 50.12
N ALA A 390 1.22 -13.31 51.27
CA ALA A 390 1.25 -14.75 51.50
C ALA A 390 0.24 -15.12 52.60
N ALA A 391 0.05 -16.41 52.85
CA ALA A 391 -0.84 -16.90 53.91
C ALA A 391 -0.50 -16.33 55.31
N THR A 392 0.78 -16.02 55.55
CA THR A 392 1.29 -15.45 56.81
C THR A 392 1.14 -13.92 56.91
N GLY A 393 0.54 -13.27 55.91
CA GLY A 393 0.36 -11.82 55.84
C GLY A 393 1.13 -11.15 54.69
N THR A 394 1.16 -9.82 54.70
CA THR A 394 1.87 -9.02 53.69
C THR A 394 3.27 -8.65 54.16
N ARG A 395 4.29 -8.89 53.33
CA ARG A 395 5.69 -8.50 53.59
C ARG A 395 6.32 -7.82 52.38
N ARG A 396 7.38 -7.04 52.61
CA ARG A 396 8.16 -6.37 51.56
C ARG A 396 9.46 -7.12 51.31
N ILE A 397 9.83 -7.28 50.04
CA ILE A 397 11.08 -7.93 49.60
C ILE A 397 11.84 -6.93 48.73
N GLU A 398 13.12 -6.68 49.05
CA GLU A 398 13.99 -5.82 48.25
C GLU A 398 14.51 -6.55 47.02
N ALA A 399 14.39 -5.93 45.86
CA ALA A 399 14.83 -6.47 44.58
C ALA A 399 15.00 -5.35 43.55
N ASP A 400 15.98 -5.48 42.66
CA ASP A 400 16.23 -4.53 41.58
C ASP A 400 15.74 -5.02 40.20
N ALA A 401 15.26 -6.26 40.14
CA ALA A 401 14.51 -6.80 39.01
C ALA A 401 13.35 -7.71 39.47
N LEU A 402 12.31 -7.79 38.65
CA LEU A 402 11.16 -8.68 38.83
C LEU A 402 10.87 -9.38 37.51
N ALA A 403 10.98 -10.71 37.50
CA ALA A 403 10.57 -11.53 36.38
C ALA A 403 9.12 -11.99 36.57
N MET A 404 8.26 -11.77 35.58
CA MET A 404 6.86 -12.23 35.62
C MET A 404 6.57 -13.31 34.58
N SER A 405 5.76 -14.29 34.93
CA SER A 405 5.30 -15.35 34.01
C SER A 405 3.84 -15.70 34.27
N GLY A 406 2.93 -15.21 33.42
CA GLY A 406 1.48 -15.43 33.51
C GLY A 406 0.94 -16.52 32.59
N GLY A 407 1.81 -17.38 32.06
CA GLY A 407 1.49 -18.41 31.07
C GLY A 407 1.71 -17.93 29.65
N TRP A 408 1.14 -18.62 28.65
CA TRP A 408 1.49 -18.45 27.24
C TRP A 408 0.26 -18.23 26.37
N SER A 409 0.42 -17.49 25.28
CA SER A 409 -0.59 -17.24 24.25
C SER A 409 -0.03 -17.66 22.89
N PRO A 410 -0.56 -18.72 22.25
CA PRO A 410 -0.15 -19.15 20.92
C PRO A 410 -0.18 -18.01 19.89
N ILE A 411 0.85 -17.91 19.05
CA ILE A 411 0.96 -16.87 18.01
C ILE A 411 0.20 -17.31 16.76
N ILE A 412 -1.12 -17.19 16.80
CA ILE A 412 -2.05 -17.69 15.77
C ILE A 412 -2.48 -16.63 14.74
N HIS A 413 -1.88 -15.44 14.78
CA HIS A 413 -2.26 -14.27 13.98
C HIS A 413 -2.54 -14.60 12.51
N LEU A 414 -1.59 -15.29 11.85
CA LEU A 414 -1.70 -15.62 10.44
C LEU A 414 -2.89 -16.55 10.16
N ALA A 415 -3.11 -17.57 10.99
CA ALA A 415 -4.25 -18.48 10.86
C ALA A 415 -5.62 -17.78 10.97
N CYS A 416 -5.67 -16.57 11.54
CA CYS A 416 -6.88 -15.77 11.70
C CYS A 416 -7.07 -14.69 10.60
N HIS A 417 -6.10 -14.47 9.70
CA HIS A 417 -6.14 -13.36 8.73
C HIS A 417 -7.25 -13.48 7.68
N ARG A 418 -7.74 -14.69 7.43
CA ARG A 418 -8.82 -14.99 6.46
C ARG A 418 -10.21 -15.02 7.11
N GLY A 419 -10.37 -14.39 8.28
CA GLY A 419 -11.65 -14.21 8.96
C GLY A 419 -12.09 -15.36 9.87
N ALA A 420 -11.36 -16.48 9.88
CA ALA A 420 -11.61 -17.57 10.81
C ALA A 420 -11.30 -17.14 12.25
N LYS A 421 -12.21 -17.49 13.17
CA LYS A 421 -12.14 -17.06 14.57
C LYS A 421 -11.36 -18.07 15.41
N PRO A 422 -10.45 -17.62 16.28
CA PRO A 422 -9.75 -18.52 17.21
C PRO A 422 -10.72 -19.10 18.24
N GLN A 423 -10.35 -20.24 18.82
CA GLN A 423 -11.19 -20.98 19.77
C GLN A 423 -10.52 -21.00 21.14
N TRP A 424 -11.24 -20.61 22.18
CA TRP A 424 -10.76 -20.73 23.55
C TRP A 424 -10.70 -22.21 23.96
N SER A 425 -9.58 -22.63 24.56
CA SER A 425 -9.42 -23.94 25.19
C SER A 425 -9.14 -23.75 26.67
N ASP A 426 -10.00 -24.30 27.52
CA ASP A 426 -9.80 -24.31 28.97
C ASP A 426 -8.58 -25.17 29.37
N GLU A 427 -8.38 -26.29 28.66
CA GLU A 427 -7.25 -27.19 28.86
C GLU A 427 -5.92 -26.49 28.57
N ALA A 428 -5.80 -25.78 27.45
CA ALA A 428 -4.61 -25.01 27.12
C ALA A 428 -4.56 -23.65 27.86
N SER A 429 -5.68 -23.24 28.49
CA SER A 429 -5.87 -21.92 29.09
C SER A 429 -5.51 -20.76 28.14
N ALA A 430 -5.84 -20.92 26.86
CA ALA A 430 -5.47 -20.01 25.78
C ALA A 430 -6.44 -20.09 24.58
N PHE A 431 -6.36 -19.08 23.70
CA PHE A 431 -6.98 -19.15 22.38
C PHE A 431 -6.08 -19.96 21.43
N LEU A 432 -6.65 -21.00 20.82
CA LEU A 432 -6.04 -21.82 19.79
C LEU A 432 -6.48 -21.36 18.40
N ALA A 433 -5.71 -21.76 17.39
CA ALA A 433 -6.03 -21.48 16.00
C ALA A 433 -7.39 -22.09 15.61
N PRO A 434 -8.12 -21.49 14.65
CA PRO A 434 -9.35 -22.07 14.15
C PRO A 434 -9.12 -23.48 13.57
N VAL A 435 -10.09 -24.39 13.77
CA VAL A 435 -10.03 -25.76 13.27
C VAL A 435 -9.90 -25.78 11.74
N GLN A 436 -8.98 -26.62 11.24
CA GLN A 436 -8.78 -26.98 9.83
C GLN A 436 -8.66 -25.79 8.87
N GLN A 437 -7.42 -25.40 8.59
CA GLN A 437 -7.07 -24.39 7.60
C GLN A 437 -6.47 -25.09 6.38
N GLU A 438 -7.20 -25.10 5.25
CA GLU A 438 -6.67 -25.69 4.01
C GLU A 438 -5.40 -24.95 3.57
N GLY A 439 -4.31 -25.70 3.38
CA GLY A 439 -3.01 -25.16 2.97
C GLY A 439 -2.11 -24.62 4.08
N LEU A 440 -2.58 -24.51 5.33
CA LEU A 440 -1.78 -24.02 6.48
C LEU A 440 -2.00 -24.90 7.74
N ALA A 441 -1.03 -25.71 8.11
CA ALA A 441 -1.07 -26.47 9.36
C ALA A 441 -0.38 -25.71 10.50
N VAL A 442 -1.03 -25.61 11.66
CA VAL A 442 -0.45 -24.98 12.86
C VAL A 442 0.27 -26.01 13.69
N ALA A 443 1.51 -25.76 14.12
CA ALA A 443 2.37 -26.73 14.80
C ALA A 443 3.09 -26.19 16.04
N GLY A 444 3.49 -27.09 16.94
CA GLY A 444 4.26 -26.77 18.15
C GLY A 444 3.50 -25.89 19.13
N SER A 445 4.18 -24.91 19.72
CA SER A 445 3.53 -24.00 20.68
C SER A 445 2.47 -23.10 20.07
N ALA A 446 2.48 -22.88 18.74
CA ALA A 446 1.37 -22.22 18.06
C ALA A 446 0.09 -23.08 18.06
N ALA A 447 0.23 -24.41 18.20
CA ALA A 447 -0.86 -25.36 18.37
C ALA A 447 -1.20 -25.65 19.84
N GLY A 448 -0.57 -24.94 20.80
CA GLY A 448 -0.80 -25.10 22.23
C GLY A 448 0.16 -26.05 22.95
N LEU A 449 1.15 -26.64 22.27
CA LEU A 449 2.12 -27.57 22.88
C LEU A 449 3.22 -26.81 23.65
N ALA A 450 3.61 -27.32 24.82
CA ALA A 450 4.54 -26.63 25.72
C ALA A 450 5.95 -27.23 25.72
N GLN A 451 6.07 -28.56 25.58
CA GLN A 451 7.36 -29.24 25.66
C GLN A 451 8.13 -29.22 24.33
N THR A 452 9.44 -28.95 24.39
CA THR A 452 10.31 -28.86 23.20
C THR A 452 10.33 -30.16 22.38
N THR A 453 10.39 -31.33 23.02
CA THR A 453 10.38 -32.65 22.37
C THR A 453 9.07 -32.90 21.62
N THR A 454 7.94 -32.63 22.27
CA THR A 454 6.60 -32.68 21.67
C THR A 454 6.46 -31.71 20.49
N CYS A 455 7.04 -30.51 20.62
CA CYS A 455 7.06 -29.50 19.56
C CYS A 455 7.90 -29.92 18.33
N LEU A 456 9.01 -30.64 18.52
CA LEU A 456 9.82 -31.21 17.43
C LEU A 456 9.05 -32.30 16.68
N GLY A 457 8.48 -33.26 17.42
CA GLY A 457 7.69 -34.35 16.85
C GLY A 457 6.46 -33.86 16.08
N ASP A 458 5.72 -32.91 16.64
CA ASP A 458 4.52 -32.34 16.00
C ASP A 458 4.86 -31.60 14.70
N GLY A 459 5.93 -30.79 14.70
CA GLY A 459 6.41 -30.10 13.49
C GLY A 459 6.80 -31.08 12.38
N ALA A 460 7.53 -32.14 12.73
CA ALA A 460 7.92 -33.18 11.78
C ALA A 460 6.71 -33.95 11.23
N ALA A 461 5.78 -34.36 12.09
CA ALA A 461 4.58 -35.09 11.69
C ALA A 461 3.67 -34.26 10.77
N LYS A 462 3.43 -32.99 11.09
CA LYS A 462 2.60 -32.09 10.26
C LYS A 462 3.25 -31.78 8.92
N ALA A 463 4.57 -31.62 8.87
CA ALA A 463 5.29 -31.47 7.61
C ALA A 463 5.16 -32.73 6.74
N ALA A 464 5.38 -33.92 7.29
CA ALA A 464 5.21 -35.18 6.57
C ALA A 464 3.78 -35.35 6.02
N ALA A 465 2.76 -35.04 6.82
CA ALA A 465 1.36 -35.09 6.39
C ALA A 465 1.05 -34.09 5.26
N ALA A 466 1.50 -32.84 5.40
CA ALA A 466 1.31 -31.80 4.37
C ALA A 466 1.99 -32.19 3.04
N LEU A 467 3.20 -32.75 3.10
CA LEU A 467 3.95 -33.21 1.94
C LEU A 467 3.29 -34.40 1.25
N LYS A 468 2.78 -35.37 2.01
CA LYS A 468 2.00 -36.51 1.47
C LYS A 468 0.78 -36.02 0.70
N ALA A 469 0.07 -35.01 1.23
CA ALA A 469 -1.09 -34.41 0.56
C ALA A 469 -0.76 -33.75 -0.80
N ILE A 470 0.49 -33.39 -1.05
CA ILE A 470 0.94 -32.76 -2.31
C ILE A 470 1.86 -33.63 -3.16
N GLY A 471 1.92 -34.94 -2.89
CA GLY A 471 2.55 -35.95 -3.74
C GLY A 471 3.92 -36.47 -3.29
N PHE A 472 4.42 -36.08 -2.11
CA PHE A 472 5.66 -36.61 -1.54
C PHE A 472 5.35 -37.80 -0.61
N GLY A 473 4.92 -38.92 -1.19
CA GLY A 473 4.42 -40.10 -0.47
C GLY A 473 5.42 -40.76 0.51
N THR A 474 6.72 -40.56 0.30
CA THR A 474 7.80 -41.15 1.12
C THR A 474 8.31 -40.20 2.22
N ALA A 475 7.62 -39.10 2.49
CA ALA A 475 8.03 -38.16 3.53
C ALA A 475 7.87 -38.78 4.92
N GLU A 476 9.00 -39.00 5.61
CA GLU A 476 9.04 -39.55 6.96
C GLU A 476 9.41 -38.46 7.99
N PRO A 477 8.71 -38.37 9.14
CA PRO A 477 9.01 -37.38 10.17
C PRO A 477 10.47 -37.45 10.65
N ALA A 478 11.18 -36.32 10.66
CA ALA A 478 12.56 -36.25 11.15
C ALA A 478 12.71 -36.51 12.66
N PHE A 479 11.61 -36.40 13.42
CA PHE A 479 11.53 -36.60 14.87
C PHE A 479 10.32 -37.46 15.20
N ALA A 480 10.45 -38.30 16.24
CA ALA A 480 9.35 -39.12 16.74
C ALA A 480 8.29 -38.26 17.42
N ALA A 481 7.03 -38.71 17.35
CA ALA A 481 5.97 -38.12 18.15
C ALA A 481 6.23 -38.36 19.64
N ALA A 482 6.02 -37.33 20.46
CA ALA A 482 6.06 -37.42 21.92
C ALA A 482 4.69 -37.01 22.48
N SER A 483 4.37 -37.49 23.68
CA SER A 483 3.16 -37.10 24.40
C SER A 483 3.41 -35.87 25.25
N GLU A 484 2.49 -34.91 25.22
CA GLU A 484 2.52 -33.76 26.14
C GLU A 484 2.21 -34.23 27.56
N THR A 485 3.07 -33.87 28.51
CA THR A 485 2.86 -34.19 29.92
C THR A 485 2.83 -32.95 30.80
N ALA A 486 3.04 -31.75 30.25
CA ALA A 486 2.99 -30.51 31.01
C ALA A 486 1.54 -30.08 31.25
N ALA A 487 1.17 -29.89 32.52
CA ALA A 487 -0.09 -29.25 32.86
C ALA A 487 -0.05 -27.75 32.53
N HIS A 488 -1.07 -27.26 31.83
CA HIS A 488 -1.22 -25.83 31.63
C HIS A 488 -1.71 -25.15 32.90
N ALA A 489 -1.07 -24.05 33.28
CA ALA A 489 -1.48 -23.28 34.43
C ALA A 489 -2.75 -22.48 34.16
N LYS A 490 -3.64 -22.44 35.17
CA LYS A 490 -4.79 -21.53 35.16
C LYS A 490 -4.32 -20.07 35.07
N PRO A 491 -4.99 -19.23 34.27
CA PRO A 491 -4.60 -17.84 34.11
C PRO A 491 -4.93 -17.04 35.38
N LEU A 492 -4.01 -16.14 35.75
CA LEU A 492 -4.24 -15.10 36.76
C LEU A 492 -4.42 -13.76 36.04
N TRP A 493 -5.68 -13.40 35.75
CA TRP A 493 -5.98 -12.22 34.94
C TRP A 493 -5.66 -10.90 35.63
N SER A 494 -5.88 -10.83 36.95
CA SER A 494 -5.56 -9.65 37.75
C SER A 494 -5.30 -9.97 39.22
N VAL A 495 -4.40 -9.19 39.84
CA VAL A 495 -4.16 -9.24 41.29
C VAL A 495 -5.06 -8.23 42.00
N LYS A 496 -5.88 -8.72 42.93
CA LYS A 496 -6.75 -7.90 43.78
C LYS A 496 -5.94 -7.21 44.89
N GLY A 497 -6.43 -6.06 45.37
CA GLY A 497 -5.84 -5.33 46.51
C GLY A 497 -4.73 -4.33 46.17
N SER A 498 -4.34 -4.20 44.90
CA SER A 498 -3.34 -3.24 44.43
C SER A 498 -3.73 -1.78 44.74
N LYS A 499 -2.79 -1.02 45.33
CA LYS A 499 -2.92 0.43 45.48
C LYS A 499 -2.34 1.19 44.28
N GLY A 500 -1.36 0.60 43.60
CA GLY A 500 -0.74 1.11 42.38
C GLY A 500 -1.60 0.92 41.12
N LYS A 501 -1.14 1.49 40.01
CA LYS A 501 -1.72 1.25 38.67
C LYS A 501 -1.27 -0.13 38.18
N ALA A 502 -2.23 -0.97 37.80
CA ALA A 502 -1.99 -2.29 37.23
C ALA A 502 -2.26 -2.27 35.73
N PHE A 503 -1.20 -2.18 34.92
CA PHE A 503 -1.30 -2.02 33.47
C PHE A 503 -1.68 -3.31 32.77
N VAL A 504 -2.52 -3.19 31.76
CA VAL A 504 -2.94 -4.26 30.85
C VAL A 504 -2.35 -4.00 29.47
N ASP A 505 -2.52 -2.78 28.96
CA ASP A 505 -1.85 -2.29 27.77
C ASP A 505 -0.77 -1.28 28.16
N TYR A 506 0.48 -1.70 27.97
CA TYR A 506 1.63 -0.91 28.34
C TYR A 506 1.78 0.33 27.46
N GLN A 507 1.65 0.19 26.14
CA GLN A 507 2.02 1.27 25.22
C GLN A 507 0.96 2.38 25.22
N ASN A 508 -0.33 2.02 25.28
CA ASN A 508 -1.45 2.97 25.32
C ASN A 508 -1.87 3.38 26.75
N ASP A 509 -1.11 2.96 27.77
CA ASP A 509 -1.36 3.31 29.17
C ASP A 509 -2.75 2.85 29.70
N VAL A 510 -3.26 1.72 29.21
CA VAL A 510 -4.54 1.16 29.69
C VAL A 510 -4.30 0.27 30.90
N HIS A 511 -5.01 0.56 31.99
CA HIS A 511 -4.90 -0.21 33.24
C HIS A 511 -6.22 -0.86 33.65
N LEU A 512 -6.16 -1.80 34.59
CA LEU A 512 -7.30 -2.61 35.07
C LEU A 512 -8.59 -1.80 35.31
N LYS A 513 -8.49 -0.61 35.90
CA LYS A 513 -9.65 0.25 36.21
C LYS A 513 -10.35 0.81 34.96
N ASP A 514 -9.65 0.96 33.84
CA ASP A 514 -10.23 1.49 32.59
C ASP A 514 -11.15 0.46 31.95
N LEU A 515 -10.77 -0.82 31.95
CA LEU A 515 -11.62 -1.91 31.45
C LEU A 515 -12.86 -2.09 32.34
N GLY A 516 -12.68 -2.02 33.67
CA GLY A 516 -13.82 -2.01 34.60
C GLY A 516 -14.75 -0.81 34.40
N LEU A 517 -14.21 0.37 34.07
CA LEU A 517 -15.02 1.54 33.72
C LEU A 517 -15.77 1.33 32.40
N ALA A 518 -15.10 0.80 31.37
CA ALA A 518 -15.72 0.52 30.08
C ALA A 518 -16.96 -0.38 30.21
N VAL A 519 -16.86 -1.46 31.00
CA VAL A 519 -18.01 -2.36 31.27
C VAL A 519 -19.14 -1.60 31.98
N ARG A 520 -18.83 -0.82 33.02
CA ARG A 520 -19.84 -0.03 33.76
C ARG A 520 -20.54 1.02 32.91
N GLU A 521 -19.86 1.55 31.89
CA GLU A 521 -20.43 2.51 30.95
C GLU A 521 -21.10 1.87 29.72
N GLY A 522 -21.27 0.54 29.71
CA GLY A 522 -22.00 -0.17 28.66
C GLY A 522 -21.13 -0.66 27.49
N TYR A 523 -19.81 -0.48 27.54
CA TYR A 523 -18.86 -0.94 26.51
C TYR A 523 -18.30 -2.33 26.80
N GLY A 524 -19.13 -3.27 27.27
CA GLY A 524 -18.71 -4.62 27.69
C GLY A 524 -18.34 -5.60 26.55
N HIS A 525 -18.68 -5.26 25.31
CA HIS A 525 -18.27 -6.03 24.13
C HIS A 525 -16.79 -5.75 23.81
N VAL A 526 -15.99 -6.78 23.47
CA VAL A 526 -14.53 -6.65 23.31
C VAL A 526 -14.11 -5.57 22.31
N GLU A 527 -14.80 -5.45 21.18
CA GLU A 527 -14.54 -4.42 20.16
C GLU A 527 -14.91 -2.99 20.64
N LEU A 528 -15.91 -2.87 21.52
CA LEU A 528 -16.31 -1.59 22.12
C LEU A 528 -15.32 -1.20 23.23
N ALA A 529 -14.97 -2.13 24.12
CA ALA A 529 -13.95 -1.93 25.14
C ALA A 529 -12.61 -1.53 24.52
N LYS A 530 -12.19 -2.18 23.43
CA LYS A 530 -11.01 -1.81 22.64
C LYS A 530 -11.08 -0.37 22.16
N ARG A 531 -12.15 0.06 21.50
CA ARG A 531 -12.29 1.43 20.96
C ARG A 531 -12.39 2.48 22.07
N TYR A 532 -13.09 2.15 23.14
CA TYR A 532 -13.31 3.05 24.29
C TYR A 532 -12.02 3.28 25.09
N THR A 533 -11.23 2.22 25.30
CA THR A 533 -10.00 2.27 26.11
C THR A 533 -8.73 2.46 25.30
N THR A 534 -8.76 2.20 23.99
CA THR A 534 -7.60 2.06 23.08
C THR A 534 -6.72 0.83 23.32
N SER A 535 -7.17 -0.13 24.15
CA SER A 535 -6.43 -1.38 24.41
C SER A 535 -6.20 -2.18 23.12
N GLY A 536 -4.97 -2.59 22.87
CA GLY A 536 -4.59 -3.40 21.71
C GLY A 536 -4.53 -2.65 20.38
N MET A 537 -4.52 -1.30 20.41
CA MET A 537 -4.44 -0.45 19.21
C MET A 537 -3.05 0.15 18.97
N ALA A 538 -2.07 -0.15 19.81
CA ALA A 538 -0.72 0.40 19.70
C ALA A 538 0.12 -0.31 18.62
N THR A 539 1.40 0.07 18.47
CA THR A 539 2.25 -0.49 17.41
C THR A 539 2.56 -1.97 17.58
N ASP A 540 2.48 -2.50 18.81
CA ASP A 540 2.57 -3.93 19.13
C ASP A 540 1.29 -4.73 18.77
N GLN A 541 0.19 -4.04 18.46
CA GLN A 541 -1.13 -4.61 18.14
C GLN A 541 -1.69 -5.52 19.24
N GLY A 542 -1.36 -5.22 20.50
CA GLY A 542 -1.89 -5.92 21.67
C GLY A 542 -1.40 -7.37 21.83
N LYS A 543 -0.21 -7.70 21.33
CA LYS A 543 0.42 -9.03 21.51
C LYS A 543 0.45 -9.47 22.97
N LEU A 544 0.68 -8.53 23.89
CA LEU A 544 0.72 -8.80 25.33
C LEU A 544 -0.57 -8.41 26.07
N SER A 545 -1.37 -7.49 25.52
CA SER A 545 -2.50 -6.88 26.22
C SER A 545 -3.85 -7.52 25.91
N ASN A 546 -4.07 -8.01 24.69
CA ASN A 546 -5.39 -8.44 24.23
C ASN A 546 -5.96 -9.60 25.07
N ILE A 547 -5.17 -10.64 25.32
CA ILE A 547 -5.65 -11.83 26.04
C ILE A 547 -5.95 -11.48 27.51
N ASN A 548 -5.11 -10.67 28.15
CA ASN A 548 -5.39 -10.19 29.51
C ASN A 548 -6.62 -9.27 29.56
N ALA A 549 -6.80 -8.39 28.57
CA ALA A 549 -8.00 -7.55 28.48
C ALA A 549 -9.27 -8.40 28.33
N ILE A 550 -9.23 -9.45 27.50
CA ILE A 550 -10.33 -10.41 27.34
C ILE A 550 -10.62 -11.12 28.67
N GLY A 551 -9.59 -11.64 29.35
CA GLY A 551 -9.74 -12.30 30.64
C GLY A 551 -10.35 -11.39 31.71
N ILE A 552 -9.90 -10.13 31.77
CA ILE A 552 -10.45 -9.13 32.70
C ILE A 552 -11.90 -8.76 32.36
N LEU A 553 -12.24 -8.63 31.07
CA LEU A 553 -13.63 -8.41 30.64
C LEU A 553 -14.52 -9.62 30.96
N ALA A 554 -13.99 -10.83 30.82
CA ALA A 554 -14.67 -12.08 31.17
C ALA A 554 -14.96 -12.13 32.68
N GLU A 555 -13.96 -11.87 33.52
CA GLU A 555 -14.13 -11.75 34.97
C GLU A 555 -15.15 -10.68 35.36
N ALA A 556 -15.08 -9.49 34.75
CA ALA A 556 -15.98 -8.37 35.05
C ALA A 556 -17.44 -8.65 34.64
N ARG A 557 -17.66 -9.50 33.62
CA ARG A 557 -18.98 -9.88 33.11
C ARG A 557 -19.50 -11.19 33.71
N GLY A 558 -18.66 -11.98 34.37
CA GLY A 558 -19.01 -13.30 34.88
C GLY A 558 -19.22 -14.35 33.79
N VAL A 559 -18.51 -14.24 32.66
CA VAL A 559 -18.62 -15.15 31.49
C VAL A 559 -17.27 -15.80 31.19
N SER A 560 -17.24 -16.79 30.30
CA SER A 560 -15.98 -17.36 29.81
C SER A 560 -15.22 -16.42 28.87
N PRO A 561 -13.88 -16.53 28.74
CA PRO A 561 -13.13 -15.82 27.70
C PRO A 561 -13.65 -16.13 26.27
N ALA A 562 -14.17 -17.34 26.05
CA ALA A 562 -14.80 -17.74 24.79
C ALA A 562 -15.97 -16.82 24.40
N GLU A 563 -16.84 -16.49 25.36
CA GLU A 563 -18.02 -15.63 25.14
C GLU A 563 -17.67 -14.14 24.94
N VAL A 564 -16.52 -13.70 25.45
CA VAL A 564 -15.99 -12.36 25.16
C VAL A 564 -15.46 -12.31 23.73
N GLY A 565 -14.76 -13.37 23.31
CA GLY A 565 -14.13 -13.48 22.00
C GLY A 565 -12.91 -12.59 21.84
N THR A 566 -12.21 -12.75 20.72
CA THR A 566 -11.06 -11.91 20.36
C THR A 566 -11.49 -10.73 19.49
N THR A 567 -10.62 -9.71 19.42
CA THR A 567 -10.73 -8.72 18.34
C THR A 567 -10.21 -9.30 17.03
N THR A 568 -10.53 -8.64 15.91
CA THR A 568 -10.10 -9.10 14.58
C THR A 568 -8.58 -9.04 14.43
N PHE A 569 -7.95 -10.14 14.02
CA PHE A 569 -6.55 -10.17 13.59
C PHE A 569 -6.42 -9.64 12.17
N ARG A 570 -5.46 -8.76 11.92
CA ARG A 570 -5.24 -8.13 10.61
C ARG A 570 -3.76 -8.22 10.23
N PRO A 571 -3.43 -8.47 8.95
CA PRO A 571 -2.13 -8.08 8.43
C PRO A 571 -1.90 -6.58 8.67
N PHE A 572 -0.71 -6.13 9.00
CA PHE A 572 0.53 -6.91 9.11
C PHE A 572 0.76 -7.43 10.54
N TYR A 573 1.31 -8.65 10.70
CA TYR A 573 1.72 -9.20 12.01
C TYR A 573 2.61 -8.23 12.80
N THR A 574 3.58 -7.61 12.12
CA THR A 574 4.37 -6.46 12.60
C THR A 574 4.35 -5.36 11.55
N PRO A 575 4.56 -4.09 11.91
CA PRO A 575 4.62 -2.99 10.94
C PRO A 575 5.61 -3.26 9.80
N VAL A 576 5.25 -2.84 8.59
CA VAL A 576 6.06 -2.91 7.36
C VAL A 576 6.27 -1.48 6.87
N SER A 577 7.48 -1.15 6.42
CA SER A 577 7.78 0.18 5.89
C SER A 577 7.01 0.45 4.60
N PHE A 578 6.63 1.71 4.37
CA PHE A 578 6.01 2.09 3.09
C PHE A 578 6.97 1.89 1.91
N GLY A 579 8.27 2.08 2.12
CA GLY A 579 9.30 1.80 1.11
C GLY A 579 9.27 0.34 0.62
N ALA A 580 9.15 -0.64 1.54
CA ALA A 580 9.00 -2.04 1.14
C ALA A 580 7.72 -2.29 0.33
N LEU A 581 6.60 -1.63 0.67
CA LEU A 581 5.33 -1.76 -0.05
C LEU A 581 5.36 -1.14 -1.45
N THR A 582 6.07 -0.01 -1.63
CA THR A 582 6.22 0.62 -2.95
C THR A 582 7.23 -0.15 -3.81
N GLY A 583 8.32 -0.65 -3.22
CA GLY A 583 9.38 -1.35 -3.94
C GLY A 583 10.04 -0.43 -4.95
N THR A 584 10.10 -0.88 -6.21
CA THR A 584 10.68 -0.10 -7.31
C THR A 584 9.76 0.98 -7.88
N SER A 585 8.48 1.02 -7.49
CA SER A 585 7.48 1.99 -7.96
C SER A 585 7.65 3.36 -7.29
N ARG A 586 8.72 4.08 -7.63
CA ARG A 586 9.06 5.40 -7.07
C ARG A 586 9.58 6.38 -8.14
N GLY A 587 9.40 7.68 -7.91
CA GLY A 587 9.87 8.73 -8.81
C GLY A 587 9.36 8.50 -10.24
N LYS A 588 10.24 8.56 -11.24
CA LYS A 588 9.91 8.31 -12.66
C LYS A 588 9.53 6.86 -12.98
N HIS A 589 9.75 5.92 -12.05
CA HIS A 589 9.38 4.51 -12.18
C HIS A 589 8.05 4.17 -11.47
N PHE A 590 7.33 5.18 -10.95
CA PHE A 590 6.02 4.97 -10.33
C PHE A 590 5.03 4.32 -11.30
N GLN A 591 5.07 4.72 -12.57
CA GLN A 591 4.28 4.15 -13.66
C GLN A 591 5.11 4.14 -14.96
N PRO A 592 4.78 3.28 -15.95
CA PRO A 592 5.47 3.29 -17.23
C PRO A 592 5.28 4.61 -17.98
N ALA A 593 6.35 5.10 -18.62
CA ALA A 593 6.30 6.21 -19.55
C ALA A 593 6.30 5.68 -20.99
N ARG A 594 5.22 5.89 -21.73
CA ARG A 594 5.12 5.53 -23.15
C ARG A 594 5.55 6.71 -24.03
N LYS A 595 6.40 6.41 -25.01
CA LYS A 595 6.93 7.37 -26.00
C LYS A 595 6.49 6.92 -27.39
N SER A 596 5.93 7.83 -28.18
CA SER A 596 5.51 7.52 -29.55
C SER A 596 6.71 7.16 -30.44
N PRO A 597 6.49 6.48 -31.58
CA PRO A 597 7.55 6.28 -32.57
C PRO A 597 8.17 7.58 -33.10
N LEU A 598 7.48 8.71 -32.98
CA LEU A 598 7.96 10.05 -33.35
C LEU A 598 8.49 10.86 -32.17
N HIS A 599 8.64 10.27 -30.97
CA HIS A 599 9.09 11.01 -29.80
C HIS A 599 10.51 11.56 -29.96
N GLY A 600 11.44 10.76 -30.50
CA GLY A 600 12.81 11.22 -30.80
C GLY A 600 12.81 12.33 -31.86
N TRP A 601 11.98 12.17 -32.91
CA TRP A 601 11.78 13.21 -33.92
C TRP A 601 11.21 14.51 -33.34
N ALA A 602 10.26 14.43 -32.42
CA ALA A 602 9.68 15.61 -31.79
C ALA A 602 10.70 16.30 -30.88
N GLU A 603 11.45 15.54 -30.09
CA GLU A 603 12.50 16.04 -29.20
C GLU A 603 13.62 16.77 -29.98
N LYS A 604 14.12 16.19 -31.07
CA LYS A 604 15.14 16.85 -31.91
C LYS A 604 14.65 18.13 -32.58
N ASN A 605 13.33 18.25 -32.80
CA ASN A 605 12.69 19.46 -33.33
C ASN A 605 12.26 20.44 -32.22
N GLY A 606 12.66 20.20 -30.98
CA GLY A 606 12.47 21.11 -29.85
C GLY A 606 11.14 20.99 -29.13
N ALA A 607 10.39 19.90 -29.31
CA ALA A 607 9.09 19.73 -28.68
C ALA A 607 9.13 19.84 -27.15
N VAL A 608 8.13 20.52 -26.59
CA VAL A 608 7.77 20.39 -25.18
C VAL A 608 6.72 19.30 -25.04
N PHE A 609 6.87 18.40 -24.08
CA PHE A 609 5.98 17.25 -23.91
C PHE A 609 4.97 17.44 -22.76
N VAL A 610 3.78 16.86 -22.92
CA VAL A 610 2.74 16.77 -21.90
C VAL A 610 2.35 15.31 -21.65
N GLU A 611 2.06 14.97 -20.41
CA GLU A 611 1.55 13.65 -20.02
C GLU A 611 0.07 13.51 -20.41
N THR A 612 -0.28 12.43 -21.11
CA THR A 612 -1.66 12.08 -21.49
C THR A 612 -1.88 10.59 -21.24
N GLY A 613 -2.44 10.26 -20.08
CA GLY A 613 -2.39 8.89 -19.56
C GLY A 613 -0.94 8.46 -19.35
N LEU A 614 -0.53 7.34 -19.95
CA LEU A 614 0.86 6.88 -19.90
C LEU A 614 1.75 7.51 -21.00
N TRP A 615 1.17 8.24 -21.96
CA TRP A 615 1.92 8.78 -23.11
C TRP A 615 2.51 10.15 -22.82
N TYR A 616 3.72 10.41 -23.34
CA TYR A 616 4.28 11.74 -23.47
C TYR A 616 4.08 12.24 -24.91
N ARG A 617 3.18 13.21 -25.08
CA ARG A 617 2.82 13.80 -26.40
C ARG A 617 3.49 15.15 -26.59
N SER A 618 3.90 15.46 -27.81
CA SER A 618 4.38 16.80 -28.16
C SER A 618 3.24 17.82 -28.02
N SER A 619 3.39 18.76 -27.09
CA SER A 619 2.39 19.76 -26.73
C SER A 619 2.51 21.01 -27.60
N TRP A 620 3.73 21.53 -27.80
CA TRP A 620 4.07 22.60 -28.76
C TRP A 620 5.57 22.59 -29.10
N PHE A 621 5.98 23.39 -30.08
CA PHE A 621 7.34 23.48 -30.62
C PHE A 621 7.86 24.94 -30.56
N PRO A 622 8.55 25.33 -29.46
CA PRO A 622 9.09 26.68 -29.30
C PRO A 622 10.20 27.03 -30.28
N ARG A 623 10.30 28.31 -30.64
CA ARG A 623 11.43 28.90 -31.38
C ARG A 623 12.17 29.92 -30.52
N ALA A 624 13.43 30.17 -30.86
CA ALA A 624 14.21 31.23 -30.23
C ALA A 624 13.51 32.59 -30.38
N GLY A 625 13.38 33.33 -29.28
CA GLY A 625 12.69 34.62 -29.23
C GLY A 625 11.22 34.56 -28.79
N GLU A 626 10.64 33.37 -28.65
CA GLU A 626 9.30 33.19 -28.08
C GLU A 626 9.41 33.05 -26.55
N ALA A 627 8.77 33.96 -25.82
CA ALA A 627 8.84 34.04 -24.36
C ALA A 627 7.75 33.20 -23.67
N THR A 628 6.64 32.90 -24.36
CA THR A 628 5.53 32.14 -23.79
C THR A 628 5.12 30.98 -24.70
N TRP A 629 4.58 29.91 -24.09
CA TRP A 629 4.04 28.77 -24.84
C TRP A 629 2.96 29.20 -25.85
N ARG A 630 2.16 30.23 -25.51
CA ARG A 630 1.09 30.74 -26.37
C ARG A 630 1.63 31.38 -27.65
N GLU A 631 2.76 32.08 -27.60
CA GLU A 631 3.37 32.65 -28.82
C GLU A 631 3.74 31.55 -29.82
N SER A 632 4.28 30.44 -29.35
CA SER A 632 4.58 29.26 -30.18
C SER A 632 3.32 28.66 -30.78
N VAL A 633 2.29 28.45 -29.96
CA VAL A 633 1.00 27.89 -30.38
C VAL A 633 0.28 28.81 -31.38
N ASP A 634 0.26 30.12 -31.12
CA ASP A 634 -0.34 31.12 -32.00
C ASP A 634 0.34 31.10 -33.38
N ARG A 635 1.69 31.06 -33.41
CA ARG A 635 2.46 30.90 -34.66
C ARG A 635 2.12 29.59 -35.36
N GLU A 636 2.10 28.47 -34.65
CA GLU A 636 1.79 27.16 -35.23
C GLU A 636 0.43 27.16 -35.90
N VAL A 637 -0.62 27.62 -35.20
CA VAL A 637 -1.99 27.71 -35.73
C VAL A 637 -2.03 28.60 -36.97
N LEU A 638 -1.48 29.81 -36.90
CA LEU A 638 -1.45 30.75 -38.03
C LEU A 638 -0.69 30.18 -39.23
N ASN A 639 0.40 29.46 -39.00
CA ASN A 639 1.17 28.81 -40.06
C ASN A 639 0.37 27.68 -40.72
N ILE A 640 -0.29 26.82 -39.95
CA ILE A 640 -1.07 25.70 -40.50
C ILE A 640 -2.24 26.19 -41.35
N ARG A 641 -2.95 27.23 -40.89
CA ARG A 641 -4.05 27.87 -41.64
C ARG A 641 -3.59 28.47 -42.98
N LYS A 642 -2.35 28.94 -43.06
CA LYS A 642 -1.78 29.60 -44.25
C LYS A 642 -1.05 28.62 -45.19
N ASN A 643 -0.32 27.67 -44.61
CA ASN A 643 0.68 26.83 -45.24
C ASN A 643 0.36 25.34 -44.98
N ALA A 644 1.16 24.68 -44.14
CA ALA A 644 0.93 23.33 -43.65
C ALA A 644 1.67 23.11 -42.31
N GLY A 645 1.31 22.04 -41.60
CA GLY A 645 2.10 21.54 -40.49
C GLY A 645 2.00 20.03 -40.31
N LEU A 646 2.93 19.48 -39.55
CA LEU A 646 3.03 18.06 -39.19
C LEU A 646 2.82 17.89 -37.67
N CYS A 647 1.86 17.06 -37.28
CA CYS A 647 1.62 16.68 -35.89
C CYS A 647 1.68 15.17 -35.69
N ASP A 648 2.29 14.74 -34.59
CA ASP A 648 2.32 13.34 -34.17
C ASP A 648 0.96 12.93 -33.58
N VAL A 649 0.26 12.06 -34.30
CA VAL A 649 -1.00 11.44 -33.88
C VAL A 649 -0.85 9.93 -33.67
N SER A 650 0.40 9.44 -33.53
CA SER A 650 0.70 8.03 -33.33
C SER A 650 0.10 7.46 -32.04
N THR A 651 -0.33 8.29 -31.10
CA THR A 651 -0.90 7.84 -29.82
C THR A 651 -2.37 7.42 -29.90
N LEU A 652 -3.08 7.66 -31.02
CA LEU A 652 -4.45 7.18 -31.19
C LEU A 652 -4.49 5.65 -31.11
N GLY A 653 -5.55 5.09 -30.54
CA GLY A 653 -5.76 3.64 -30.59
C GLY A 653 -5.98 3.19 -32.03
N LYS A 654 -5.43 2.05 -32.41
CA LYS A 654 -5.56 1.48 -33.75
C LYS A 654 -5.88 0.01 -33.64
N ILE A 655 -6.97 -0.41 -34.25
CA ILE A 655 -7.48 -1.79 -34.19
C ILE A 655 -7.74 -2.26 -35.61
N GLU A 656 -7.09 -3.36 -35.99
CA GLU A 656 -7.45 -4.12 -37.20
C GLU A 656 -8.67 -4.98 -36.87
N ILE A 657 -9.68 -4.94 -37.73
CA ILE A 657 -10.93 -5.67 -37.57
C ILE A 657 -11.17 -6.42 -38.86
N SER A 658 -11.17 -7.75 -38.80
CA SER A 658 -11.32 -8.58 -40.00
C SER A 658 -12.34 -9.70 -39.82
N GLY A 659 -12.87 -10.22 -40.92
CA GLY A 659 -13.84 -11.32 -40.94
C GLY A 659 -15.09 -11.01 -41.74
N LYS A 660 -15.86 -12.05 -42.08
CA LYS A 660 -17.05 -11.94 -42.95
C LYS A 660 -18.13 -11.07 -42.34
N ASP A 661 -18.23 -11.06 -41.01
CA ASP A 661 -19.25 -10.31 -40.27
C ASP A 661 -18.74 -8.99 -39.68
N ALA A 662 -17.50 -8.57 -39.99
CA ALA A 662 -16.90 -7.36 -39.44
C ALA A 662 -17.77 -6.11 -39.68
N ALA A 663 -18.36 -5.97 -40.86
CA ALA A 663 -19.25 -4.86 -41.20
C ALA A 663 -20.55 -4.87 -40.36
N THR A 664 -21.13 -6.06 -40.15
CA THR A 664 -22.32 -6.27 -39.32
C THR A 664 -22.02 -5.98 -37.85
N PHE A 665 -20.87 -6.45 -37.36
CA PHE A 665 -20.39 -6.21 -36.00
C PHE A 665 -20.22 -4.72 -35.73
N LEU A 666 -19.54 -3.99 -36.62
CA LEU A 666 -19.37 -2.54 -36.52
C LEU A 666 -20.70 -1.78 -36.56
N ASP A 667 -21.69 -2.28 -37.29
CA ASP A 667 -23.06 -1.77 -37.26
C ASP A 667 -23.72 -1.99 -35.89
N ARG A 668 -23.39 -3.02 -35.11
CA ARG A 668 -23.93 -3.19 -33.76
C ARG A 668 -23.21 -2.31 -32.73
N ILE A 669 -21.92 -2.03 -32.93
CA ILE A 669 -21.07 -1.22 -32.03
C ILE A 669 -21.35 0.28 -32.13
N TYR A 670 -21.32 0.83 -33.34
CA TYR A 670 -21.51 2.27 -33.55
C TYR A 670 -22.98 2.65 -33.58
N CYS A 671 -23.36 3.85 -33.13
CA CYS A 671 -24.74 4.31 -33.23
C CYS A 671 -25.13 4.71 -34.67
N ASN A 672 -24.15 5.10 -35.49
CA ASN A 672 -24.30 5.36 -36.92
C ASN A 672 -24.02 4.11 -37.76
N GLY A 673 -24.37 4.15 -39.05
CA GLY A 673 -24.19 3.00 -39.96
C GLY A 673 -22.76 2.85 -40.49
N PHE A 674 -22.29 1.63 -40.64
CA PHE A 674 -21.00 1.15 -41.14
C PHE A 674 -21.13 0.00 -42.16
N ALA A 675 -22.19 -0.81 -42.12
CA ALA A 675 -22.34 -1.97 -43.03
C ALA A 675 -22.26 -1.59 -44.53
N LYS A 676 -22.77 -0.41 -44.88
CA LYS A 676 -22.75 0.15 -46.26
C LYS A 676 -21.58 1.09 -46.55
N LEU A 677 -20.57 1.15 -45.69
CA LEU A 677 -19.36 1.94 -45.97
C LEU A 677 -18.63 1.31 -47.17
N ALA A 678 -18.36 2.09 -48.22
CA ALA A 678 -17.66 1.59 -49.40
C ALA A 678 -16.18 1.28 -49.08
N VAL A 679 -15.61 0.29 -49.76
CA VAL A 679 -14.16 0.04 -49.72
C VAL A 679 -13.41 1.29 -50.20
N GLY A 680 -12.29 1.60 -49.54
CA GLY A 680 -11.49 2.80 -49.81
C GLY A 680 -12.03 4.06 -49.13
N LYS A 681 -13.05 3.94 -48.26
CA LYS A 681 -13.63 5.05 -47.50
C LYS A 681 -13.46 4.88 -46.00
N ALA A 682 -13.47 6.02 -45.33
CA ALA A 682 -13.49 6.16 -43.89
C ALA A 682 -14.82 6.78 -43.43
N ARG A 683 -15.19 6.53 -42.17
CA ARG A 683 -16.34 7.16 -41.54
C ARG A 683 -16.07 7.41 -40.06
N TYR A 684 -16.36 8.62 -39.62
CA TYR A 684 -16.41 8.97 -38.21
C TYR A 684 -17.62 8.31 -37.55
N GLY A 685 -17.43 7.71 -36.38
CA GLY A 685 -18.46 6.98 -35.65
C GLY A 685 -18.44 7.27 -34.16
N ILE A 686 -19.61 7.13 -33.54
CA ILE A 686 -19.80 7.34 -32.10
C ILE A 686 -20.25 6.02 -31.46
N MET A 687 -19.48 5.54 -30.49
CA MET A 687 -19.82 4.37 -29.69
C MET A 687 -20.55 4.84 -28.44
N LEU A 688 -21.59 4.11 -28.05
CA LEU A 688 -22.31 4.38 -26.82
C LEU A 688 -22.07 3.26 -25.81
N ARG A 689 -22.24 3.59 -24.54
CA ARG A 689 -22.47 2.59 -23.51
C ARG A 689 -23.91 2.13 -23.55
N GLU A 690 -24.20 1.02 -22.87
CA GLU A 690 -25.55 0.49 -22.74
C GLU A 690 -26.54 1.50 -22.15
N ASP A 691 -26.06 2.43 -21.31
CA ASP A 691 -26.86 3.52 -20.71
C ASP A 691 -27.21 4.68 -21.67
N GLY A 692 -26.73 4.63 -22.93
CA GLY A 692 -27.02 5.61 -23.98
C GLY A 692 -26.07 6.82 -24.02
N PHE A 693 -25.15 6.95 -23.07
CA PHE A 693 -24.12 7.99 -23.11
C PHE A 693 -22.97 7.59 -24.03
N ILE A 694 -22.27 8.60 -24.56
CA ILE A 694 -21.11 8.37 -25.42
C ILE A 694 -20.01 7.66 -24.61
N TYR A 695 -19.48 6.60 -25.19
CA TYR A 695 -18.35 5.83 -24.66
C TYR A 695 -17.02 6.34 -25.22
N ASP A 696 -16.87 6.27 -26.55
CA ASP A 696 -15.70 6.74 -27.30
C ASP A 696 -16.15 7.10 -28.73
N ASP A 697 -15.26 7.75 -29.46
CA ASP A 697 -15.46 8.15 -30.85
C ASP A 697 -14.19 7.89 -31.68
N GLY A 698 -14.34 7.91 -32.99
CA GLY A 698 -13.18 7.79 -33.86
C GLY A 698 -13.56 7.49 -35.30
N THR A 699 -12.55 7.21 -36.12
CA THR A 699 -12.76 6.94 -37.54
C THR A 699 -12.46 5.49 -37.86
N THR A 700 -13.39 4.82 -38.54
CA THR A 700 -13.14 3.48 -39.07
C THR A 700 -13.07 3.52 -40.60
N SER A 701 -12.01 2.95 -41.14
CA SER A 701 -11.69 2.87 -42.56
C SER A 701 -11.92 1.45 -43.07
N ARG A 702 -12.48 1.30 -44.28
CA ARG A 702 -12.71 0.00 -44.91
C ARG A 702 -11.70 -0.24 -46.03
N PHE A 703 -10.79 -1.20 -45.85
CA PHE A 703 -9.75 -1.53 -46.84
C PHE A 703 -10.14 -2.67 -47.78
N SER A 704 -11.00 -3.59 -47.35
CA SER A 704 -11.64 -4.60 -48.20
C SER A 704 -13.03 -4.93 -47.67
N ASP A 705 -13.73 -5.87 -48.30
CA ASP A 705 -15.05 -6.29 -47.82
C ASP A 705 -15.01 -6.86 -46.40
N GLU A 706 -13.88 -7.47 -46.02
CA GLU A 706 -13.66 -8.17 -44.75
C GLU A 706 -12.56 -7.53 -43.90
N HIS A 707 -12.07 -6.33 -44.24
CA HIS A 707 -10.97 -5.67 -43.50
C HIS A 707 -11.26 -4.21 -43.22
N PHE A 708 -11.31 -3.87 -41.94
CA PHE A 708 -11.48 -2.53 -41.40
C PHE A 708 -10.31 -2.16 -40.49
N PHE A 709 -10.05 -0.85 -40.43
CA PHE A 709 -9.07 -0.25 -39.55
C PHE A 709 -9.72 0.88 -38.77
N MET A 710 -9.86 0.66 -37.47
CA MET A 710 -10.49 1.58 -36.54
C MET A 710 -9.43 2.41 -35.82
N THR A 711 -9.61 3.72 -35.82
CA THR A 711 -8.93 4.62 -34.89
C THR A 711 -9.87 4.99 -33.73
N THR A 712 -9.34 5.01 -32.52
CA THR A 712 -10.03 5.40 -31.28
C THR A 712 -9.27 6.53 -30.62
N THR A 713 -9.83 7.12 -29.56
CA THR A 713 -9.07 8.09 -28.78
C THR A 713 -7.87 7.45 -28.08
N THR A 714 -6.84 8.26 -27.77
CA THR A 714 -5.60 7.80 -27.15
C THR A 714 -5.81 7.13 -25.79
N ALA A 715 -6.71 7.67 -24.96
CA ALA A 715 -6.90 7.19 -23.59
C ALA A 715 -7.73 5.90 -23.53
N LEU A 716 -8.69 5.72 -24.44
CA LEU A 716 -9.61 4.58 -24.42
C LEU A 716 -9.24 3.44 -25.37
N ALA A 717 -8.09 3.50 -26.06
CA ALA A 717 -7.63 2.45 -26.97
C ALA A 717 -7.76 1.01 -26.42
N ALA A 718 -7.27 0.78 -25.20
CA ALA A 718 -7.35 -0.54 -24.56
C ALA A 718 -8.79 -0.87 -24.10
N GLY A 719 -9.54 0.13 -23.64
CA GLY A 719 -10.94 -0.02 -23.21
C GLY A 719 -11.84 -0.42 -24.37
N VAL A 720 -11.72 0.27 -25.51
CA VAL A 720 -12.46 -0.05 -26.74
C VAL A 720 -12.17 -1.47 -27.21
N LEU A 721 -10.90 -1.88 -27.35
CA LEU A 721 -10.57 -3.24 -27.76
C LEU A 721 -11.17 -4.29 -26.80
N THR A 722 -11.06 -4.06 -25.50
CA THR A 722 -11.66 -4.96 -24.49
C THR A 722 -13.18 -5.03 -24.64
N HIS A 723 -13.83 -3.90 -24.95
CA HIS A 723 -15.26 -3.85 -25.19
C HIS A 723 -15.66 -4.59 -26.48
N LEU A 724 -14.90 -4.44 -27.58
CA LEU A 724 -15.14 -5.20 -28.82
C LEU A 724 -15.01 -6.71 -28.58
N GLU A 725 -13.96 -7.14 -27.87
CA GLU A 725 -13.76 -8.54 -27.47
C GLU A 725 -14.91 -9.07 -26.61
N PHE A 726 -15.36 -8.30 -25.62
CA PHE A 726 -16.53 -8.66 -24.83
C PHE A 726 -17.78 -8.82 -25.70
N CYS A 727 -18.04 -7.87 -26.59
CA CYS A 727 -19.21 -7.94 -27.48
C CYS A 727 -19.15 -9.17 -28.39
N ALA A 728 -17.99 -9.46 -28.98
CA ALA A 728 -17.82 -10.64 -29.83
C ALA A 728 -17.92 -11.95 -29.03
N GLN A 729 -17.32 -12.04 -27.83
CA GLN A 729 -17.30 -13.28 -27.06
C GLN A 729 -18.60 -13.55 -26.29
N ALA A 730 -19.25 -12.51 -25.77
CA ALA A 730 -20.37 -12.65 -24.84
C ALA A 730 -21.73 -12.26 -25.44
N LEU A 731 -21.79 -11.25 -26.32
CA LEU A 731 -23.06 -10.78 -26.90
C LEU A 731 -23.36 -11.45 -28.23
N TRP A 732 -22.34 -11.57 -29.09
CA TRP A 732 -22.47 -12.06 -30.46
C TRP A 732 -21.40 -13.10 -30.85
N PRO A 733 -21.27 -14.21 -30.09
CA PRO A 733 -20.28 -15.25 -30.38
C PRO A 733 -20.51 -15.98 -31.72
N GLU A 734 -21.65 -15.75 -32.36
CA GLU A 734 -21.97 -16.28 -33.69
C GLU A 734 -21.29 -15.55 -34.86
N LEU A 735 -20.79 -14.33 -34.66
CA LEU A 735 -20.24 -13.51 -35.75
C LEU A 735 -18.78 -13.87 -36.06
N ASP A 736 -18.46 -14.01 -37.35
CA ASP A 736 -17.09 -14.16 -37.84
C ASP A 736 -16.37 -12.80 -37.86
N VAL A 737 -15.76 -12.47 -36.72
CA VAL A 737 -14.96 -11.25 -36.54
C VAL A 737 -13.73 -11.54 -35.66
N CYS A 738 -12.61 -10.93 -36.02
CA CYS A 738 -11.37 -10.99 -35.26
C CYS A 738 -10.73 -9.61 -35.17
N PHE A 739 -10.00 -9.38 -34.06
CA PHE A 739 -9.41 -8.10 -33.74
C PHE A 739 -7.90 -8.25 -33.53
N ALA A 740 -7.14 -7.23 -33.93
CA ALA A 740 -5.75 -7.09 -33.51
C ALA A 740 -5.45 -5.62 -33.18
N SER A 741 -4.93 -5.36 -31.98
CA SER A 741 -4.37 -4.04 -31.69
C SER A 741 -3.15 -3.80 -32.58
N SER A 742 -3.21 -2.76 -33.40
CA SER A 742 -2.09 -2.26 -34.20
C SER A 742 -1.63 -0.88 -33.73
N THR A 743 -2.04 -0.48 -32.51
CA THR A 743 -1.76 0.85 -31.93
C THR A 743 -0.28 1.22 -32.01
N ASP A 744 0.60 0.30 -31.62
CA ASP A 744 2.05 0.50 -31.57
C ASP A 744 2.76 0.13 -32.88
N GLN A 745 2.05 -0.46 -33.85
CA GLN A 745 2.62 -0.88 -35.13
C GLN A 745 2.84 0.30 -36.09
N TRP A 746 2.10 1.38 -35.90
CA TRP A 746 2.04 2.50 -36.84
C TRP A 746 2.51 3.81 -36.21
N ALA A 747 3.53 4.43 -36.80
CA ALA A 747 3.77 5.85 -36.66
C ALA A 747 2.77 6.59 -37.55
N GLN A 748 2.01 7.54 -37.01
CA GLN A 748 0.99 8.25 -37.76
C GLN A 748 1.13 9.74 -37.58
N MET A 749 1.19 10.46 -38.69
CA MET A 749 1.43 11.90 -38.74
C MET A 749 0.29 12.59 -39.48
N ALA A 750 -0.30 13.59 -38.85
CA ALA A 750 -1.28 14.48 -39.47
C ALA A 750 -0.53 15.61 -40.18
N VAL A 751 -0.65 15.66 -41.50
CA VAL A 751 -0.15 16.75 -42.34
C VAL A 751 -1.35 17.61 -42.74
N ALA A 752 -1.50 18.76 -42.09
CA ALA A 752 -2.69 19.61 -42.20
C ALA A 752 -2.35 21.01 -42.75
N GLY A 753 -3.27 21.60 -43.50
CA GLY A 753 -3.16 22.93 -44.11
C GLY A 753 -3.36 22.89 -45.64
N PRO A 754 -3.62 24.02 -46.29
CA PRO A 754 -3.91 24.09 -47.72
C PRO A 754 -2.75 23.61 -48.62
N LYS A 755 -1.52 23.53 -48.11
CA LYS A 755 -0.36 22.99 -48.86
C LYS A 755 -0.09 21.50 -48.61
N SER A 756 -0.84 20.83 -47.73
CA SER A 756 -0.62 19.42 -47.36
C SER A 756 -0.60 18.46 -48.56
N ARG A 757 -1.53 18.61 -49.51
CA ARG A 757 -1.59 17.81 -50.74
C ARG A 757 -0.33 17.95 -51.59
N ALA A 758 0.13 19.19 -51.80
CA ALA A 758 1.32 19.47 -52.62
C ALA A 758 2.57 18.81 -52.01
N ILE A 759 2.73 18.93 -50.69
CA ILE A 759 3.85 18.34 -49.95
C ILE A 759 3.83 16.82 -50.04
N LEU A 760 2.67 16.19 -49.78
CA LEU A 760 2.57 14.73 -49.79
C LEU A 760 2.68 14.13 -51.19
N SER A 761 2.31 14.86 -52.24
CA SER A 761 2.45 14.40 -53.63
C SER A 761 3.91 14.25 -54.08
N GLU A 762 4.88 14.74 -53.30
CA GLU A 762 6.33 14.51 -53.55
C GLU A 762 6.83 13.20 -52.93
N ILE A 763 6.03 12.57 -52.06
CA ILE A 763 6.43 11.42 -51.24
C ILE A 763 5.54 10.20 -51.53
N VAL A 764 4.25 10.42 -51.68
CA VAL A 764 3.23 9.41 -52.00
C VAL A 764 3.14 9.24 -53.50
N ASP A 765 3.20 7.99 -53.97
CA ASP A 765 3.28 7.67 -55.39
C ASP A 765 1.90 7.77 -56.10
N GLU A 766 0.80 7.67 -55.36
CA GLU A 766 -0.57 7.77 -55.87
C GLU A 766 -1.02 9.22 -56.16
N ASP A 767 -1.99 9.37 -57.08
CA ASP A 767 -2.65 10.66 -57.36
C ASP A 767 -3.51 11.12 -56.15
N LEU A 768 -3.12 12.24 -55.54
CA LEU A 768 -3.79 12.86 -54.41
C LEU A 768 -4.74 14.01 -54.80
N SER A 769 -5.05 14.17 -56.09
CA SER A 769 -6.07 15.11 -56.57
C SER A 769 -7.42 14.86 -55.89
N ASP A 770 -8.25 15.91 -55.76
CA ASP A 770 -9.54 15.79 -55.08
C ASP A 770 -10.46 14.75 -55.75
N ALA A 771 -10.37 14.60 -57.07
CA ALA A 771 -11.10 13.59 -57.83
C ALA A 771 -10.62 12.16 -57.54
N ALA A 772 -9.31 11.93 -57.44
CA ALA A 772 -8.74 10.60 -57.19
C ALA A 772 -8.81 10.19 -55.72
N PHE A 773 -8.61 11.14 -54.81
CA PHE A 773 -8.59 10.95 -53.37
C PHE A 773 -9.52 11.93 -52.63
N PRO A 774 -10.86 11.85 -52.82
CA PRO A 774 -11.83 12.76 -52.22
C PRO A 774 -11.86 12.67 -50.68
N PHE A 775 -12.49 13.63 -50.01
CA PHE A 775 -12.61 13.65 -48.55
C PHE A 775 -13.16 12.31 -47.99
N MET A 776 -12.66 11.91 -46.81
CA MET A 776 -12.93 10.62 -46.16
C MET A 776 -12.51 9.40 -47.01
N SER A 777 -11.52 9.53 -47.88
CA SER A 777 -10.88 8.38 -48.53
C SER A 777 -9.77 7.80 -47.65
N ALA A 778 -9.60 6.49 -47.69
CA ALA A 778 -8.60 5.75 -46.94
C ALA A 778 -8.04 4.61 -47.79
N ARG A 779 -6.73 4.57 -48.00
CA ARG A 779 -6.08 3.55 -48.84
C ARG A 779 -4.71 3.18 -48.31
N LYS A 780 -4.26 1.97 -48.65
CA LYS A 780 -2.82 1.67 -48.65
C LYS A 780 -2.17 2.44 -49.78
N VAL A 781 -0.99 2.97 -49.54
CA VAL A 781 -0.24 3.82 -50.47
C VAL A 781 1.21 3.39 -50.53
N SER A 782 1.83 3.62 -51.68
CA SER A 782 3.26 3.45 -51.88
C SER A 782 3.99 4.77 -51.67
N LEU A 783 5.17 4.71 -51.04
CA LEU A 783 6.03 5.85 -50.77
C LEU A 783 7.40 5.66 -51.42
N PHE A 784 7.99 6.77 -51.86
CA PHE A 784 9.36 6.83 -52.40
C PHE A 784 9.60 5.87 -53.58
N GLY A 785 8.64 5.75 -54.50
CA GLY A 785 8.73 4.90 -55.67
C GLY A 785 8.68 3.41 -55.34
N GLY A 786 7.77 2.97 -54.47
CA GLY A 786 7.59 1.55 -54.14
C GLY A 786 8.46 1.02 -53.00
N ARG A 787 9.25 1.86 -52.33
CA ARG A 787 10.21 1.42 -51.31
C ARG A 787 9.60 1.17 -49.95
N LEU A 788 8.48 1.81 -49.65
CA LEU A 788 7.77 1.68 -48.38
C LEU A 788 6.27 1.70 -48.62
N GLU A 789 5.55 0.76 -48.02
CA GLU A 789 4.08 0.79 -47.96
C GLU A 789 3.63 1.58 -46.73
N GLY A 790 2.72 2.52 -46.93
CA GLY A 790 2.02 3.27 -45.88
C GLY A 790 0.51 3.15 -46.02
N ARG A 791 -0.20 3.87 -45.16
CA ARG A 791 -1.66 4.06 -45.24
C ARG A 791 -1.94 5.55 -45.18
N LEU A 792 -2.78 6.02 -46.08
CA LEU A 792 -3.15 7.42 -46.16
C LEU A 792 -4.65 7.56 -45.90
N PHE A 793 -5.01 8.53 -45.06
CA PHE A 793 -6.38 8.85 -44.70
C PHE A 793 -6.62 10.33 -44.92
N ARG A 794 -7.62 10.71 -45.73
CA ARG A 794 -8.00 12.12 -45.92
C ARG A 794 -9.07 12.49 -44.89
N ILE A 795 -8.60 12.68 -43.67
CA ILE A 795 -9.39 13.05 -42.48
C ILE A 795 -8.76 14.32 -41.89
N SER A 796 -9.58 15.18 -41.28
CA SER A 796 -9.13 16.42 -40.68
C SER A 796 -9.77 16.66 -39.33
N PHE A 797 -8.93 16.92 -38.33
CA PHE A 797 -9.37 17.41 -37.02
C PHE A 797 -9.06 18.90 -36.82
N SER A 798 -8.32 19.53 -37.74
CA SER A 798 -7.99 20.96 -37.74
C SER A 798 -9.02 21.82 -38.49
N GLY A 799 -9.84 21.22 -39.35
CA GLY A 799 -10.76 21.90 -40.26
C GLY A 799 -10.10 22.46 -41.52
N GLU A 800 -8.81 22.21 -41.72
CA GLU A 800 -8.13 22.45 -43.01
C GLU A 800 -8.13 21.17 -43.85
N LEU A 801 -7.76 21.28 -45.13
CA LEU A 801 -7.30 20.12 -45.90
C LEU A 801 -6.21 19.39 -45.11
N ALA A 802 -6.40 18.10 -44.86
CA ALA A 802 -5.45 17.31 -44.09
C ALA A 802 -5.44 15.86 -44.54
N TYR A 803 -4.28 15.24 -44.32
CA TYR A 803 -4.04 13.83 -44.53
C TYR A 803 -3.32 13.27 -43.31
N GLU A 804 -3.74 12.10 -42.86
CA GLU A 804 -2.99 11.32 -41.89
C GLU A 804 -2.24 10.23 -42.65
N LEU A 805 -0.90 10.27 -42.57
CA LEU A 805 -0.03 9.26 -43.14
C LEU A 805 0.45 8.34 -42.02
N ALA A 806 0.09 7.07 -42.10
CA ALA A 806 0.57 6.02 -41.22
C ALA A 806 1.64 5.17 -41.93
N VAL A 807 2.77 4.96 -41.29
CA VAL A 807 3.87 4.11 -41.74
C VAL A 807 4.29 3.15 -40.63
N PRO A 808 4.91 2.01 -40.93
CA PRO A 808 5.38 1.11 -39.89
C PRO A 808 6.30 1.86 -38.91
N ALA A 809 6.11 1.64 -37.61
CA ALA A 809 6.67 2.47 -36.55
C ALA A 809 8.18 2.75 -36.67
N GLY A 810 8.96 1.75 -37.09
CA GLY A 810 10.41 1.87 -37.28
C GLY A 810 10.85 2.86 -38.37
N TYR A 811 9.95 3.28 -39.27
CA TYR A 811 10.23 4.27 -40.32
C TYR A 811 9.68 5.66 -39.99
N GLY A 812 8.96 5.82 -38.88
CA GLY A 812 8.22 7.05 -38.56
C GLY A 812 9.08 8.31 -38.63
N GLU A 813 10.22 8.32 -37.93
CA GLU A 813 11.12 9.47 -37.88
C GLU A 813 11.71 9.84 -39.25
N GLY A 814 12.19 8.85 -40.02
CA GLY A 814 12.74 9.10 -41.35
C GLY A 814 11.70 9.63 -42.33
N VAL A 815 10.45 9.15 -42.25
CA VAL A 815 9.34 9.67 -43.06
C VAL A 815 8.97 11.08 -42.62
N ALA A 816 8.97 11.37 -41.31
CA ALA A 816 8.66 12.71 -40.80
C ALA A 816 9.70 13.74 -41.29
N ASP A 817 10.98 13.39 -41.26
CA ASP A 817 12.05 14.23 -41.82
C ASP A 817 11.85 14.46 -43.32
N ALA A 818 11.48 13.42 -44.08
CA ALA A 818 11.21 13.56 -45.51
C ALA A 818 10.01 14.49 -45.79
N VAL A 819 8.93 14.39 -45.00
CA VAL A 819 7.76 15.29 -45.11
C VAL A 819 8.15 16.74 -44.78
N MET A 820 8.93 16.94 -43.72
CA MET A 820 9.42 18.28 -43.37
C MET A 820 10.31 18.87 -44.47
N ALA A 821 11.20 18.08 -45.05
CA ALA A 821 12.08 18.51 -46.14
C ALA A 821 11.30 18.86 -47.42
N ALA A 822 10.36 18.01 -47.85
CA ALA A 822 9.50 18.29 -49.00
C ALA A 822 8.65 19.56 -48.77
N GLY A 823 8.24 19.79 -47.52
CA GLY A 823 7.42 20.95 -47.14
C GLY A 823 8.18 22.25 -46.87
N GLU A 824 9.52 22.27 -46.90
CA GLU A 824 10.31 23.47 -46.56
C GLU A 824 9.95 24.66 -47.45
N LYS A 825 9.91 24.45 -48.78
CA LYS A 825 9.50 25.46 -49.77
C LYS A 825 8.03 25.88 -49.64
N HIS A 826 7.22 25.09 -48.94
CA HIS A 826 5.81 25.33 -48.66
C HIS A 826 5.57 25.94 -47.28
N GLY A 827 6.62 26.19 -46.49
CA GLY A 827 6.51 26.77 -45.15
C GLY A 827 5.91 25.82 -44.11
N ILE A 828 6.14 24.50 -44.24
CA ILE A 828 5.69 23.52 -43.26
C ILE A 828 6.32 23.79 -41.87
N CYS A 829 5.58 23.52 -40.80
CA CYS A 829 6.13 23.49 -39.45
C CYS A 829 5.67 22.26 -38.66
N ALA A 830 6.45 21.84 -37.66
CA ALA A 830 5.94 20.94 -36.63
C ALA A 830 4.90 21.69 -35.76
N TYR A 831 3.88 20.98 -35.28
CA TYR A 831 2.92 21.53 -34.32
C TYR A 831 2.45 20.46 -33.34
N GLY A 832 2.09 20.89 -32.13
CA GLY A 832 1.74 19.99 -31.05
C GLY A 832 0.24 19.92 -30.75
N ALA A 833 -0.09 19.19 -29.68
CA ALA A 833 -1.46 18.98 -29.22
C ALA A 833 -2.18 20.29 -28.83
N GLU A 834 -1.46 21.33 -28.39
CA GLU A 834 -2.07 22.62 -28.03
C GLU A 834 -2.59 23.37 -29.27
N ALA A 835 -1.77 23.48 -30.32
CA ALA A 835 -2.22 24.07 -31.58
C ALA A 835 -3.37 23.27 -32.22
N LEU A 836 -3.33 21.94 -32.13
CA LEU A 836 -4.47 21.09 -32.50
C LEU A 836 -5.71 21.39 -31.65
N GLY A 837 -5.53 21.62 -30.35
CA GLY A 837 -6.56 22.01 -29.40
C GLY A 837 -7.22 23.34 -29.76
N VAL A 838 -6.46 24.35 -30.19
CA VAL A 838 -7.02 25.61 -30.70
C VAL A 838 -7.85 25.36 -31.95
N MET A 839 -7.27 24.70 -32.97
CA MET A 839 -7.93 24.52 -34.26
C MET A 839 -9.21 23.67 -34.18
N ARG A 840 -9.24 22.66 -33.30
CA ARG A 840 -10.45 21.85 -33.10
C ARG A 840 -11.55 22.65 -32.38
N ILE A 841 -11.20 23.53 -31.44
CA ILE A 841 -12.16 24.42 -30.77
C ILE A 841 -12.73 25.43 -31.77
N GLU A 842 -11.88 26.01 -32.63
CA GLU A 842 -12.33 26.88 -33.73
C GLU A 842 -13.37 26.20 -34.64
N LYS A 843 -13.28 24.88 -34.79
CA LYS A 843 -14.19 24.06 -35.60
C LYS A 843 -15.34 23.42 -34.83
N GLY A 844 -15.48 23.69 -33.53
CA GLY A 844 -16.52 23.05 -32.71
C GLY A 844 -16.37 21.54 -32.55
N HIS A 845 -15.20 20.97 -32.87
CA HIS A 845 -14.94 19.55 -32.75
C HIS A 845 -14.80 19.16 -31.27
N VAL A 846 -15.45 18.05 -30.91
CA VAL A 846 -15.50 17.56 -29.53
C VAL A 846 -14.30 16.67 -29.22
N THR A 847 -13.96 16.60 -27.94
CA THR A 847 -13.00 15.64 -27.38
C THR A 847 -13.56 15.06 -26.08
N HIS A 848 -12.74 14.34 -25.32
CA HIS A 848 -13.08 13.91 -23.96
C HIS A 848 -13.37 15.06 -22.97
N ALA A 849 -13.03 16.30 -23.32
CA ALA A 849 -13.48 17.47 -22.55
C ALA A 849 -15.01 17.66 -22.64
N GLU A 850 -15.61 17.36 -23.79
CA GLU A 850 -17.05 17.39 -24.02
C GLU A 850 -17.70 16.02 -23.78
N ILE A 851 -17.01 14.93 -24.14
CA ILE A 851 -17.41 13.53 -23.89
C ILE A 851 -17.04 13.16 -22.44
N ASN A 852 -17.82 13.67 -21.49
CA ASN A 852 -17.55 13.59 -20.05
C ASN A 852 -18.22 12.40 -19.33
N GLY A 853 -18.75 11.44 -20.09
CA GLY A 853 -19.47 10.28 -19.55
C GLY A 853 -20.96 10.50 -19.23
N THR A 854 -21.47 11.72 -19.34
CA THR A 854 -22.89 12.08 -19.06
C THR A 854 -23.61 12.74 -20.24
N VAL A 855 -22.94 12.82 -21.39
CA VAL A 855 -23.47 13.40 -22.62
C VAL A 855 -23.91 12.32 -23.60
N THR A 856 -25.02 12.58 -24.27
CA THR A 856 -25.54 11.78 -25.38
C THR A 856 -25.07 12.38 -26.72
N PRO A 857 -25.21 11.67 -27.85
CA PRO A 857 -24.99 12.26 -29.17
C PRO A 857 -25.85 13.50 -29.42
N GLY A 858 -27.08 13.52 -28.91
CA GLY A 858 -27.97 14.68 -29.02
C GLY A 858 -27.41 15.90 -28.30
N ASP A 859 -26.82 15.70 -27.13
CA ASP A 859 -26.24 16.79 -26.33
C ASP A 859 -25.09 17.50 -27.05
N LEU A 860 -24.34 16.77 -27.86
CA LEU A 860 -23.19 17.28 -28.63
C LEU A 860 -23.54 17.70 -30.07
N GLY A 861 -24.82 17.72 -30.45
CA GLY A 861 -25.25 18.08 -31.81
C GLY A 861 -25.11 16.95 -32.84
N PHE A 862 -24.72 15.74 -32.43
CA PHE A 862 -24.63 14.55 -33.29
C PHE A 862 -25.92 13.72 -33.34
N GLY A 863 -27.05 14.24 -32.85
CA GLY A 863 -28.32 13.51 -32.83
C GLY A 863 -28.74 12.96 -34.20
N ARG A 864 -28.42 13.65 -35.31
CA ARG A 864 -28.69 13.19 -36.68
C ARG A 864 -27.81 12.02 -37.13
N MET A 865 -26.67 11.78 -36.47
CA MET A 865 -25.82 10.62 -36.76
C MET A 865 -26.38 9.33 -36.18
N VAL A 866 -27.18 9.42 -35.11
CA VAL A 866 -27.81 8.26 -34.47
C VAL A 866 -28.81 7.66 -35.45
N SER A 867 -28.59 6.40 -35.85
CA SER A 867 -29.45 5.77 -36.83
C SER A 867 -30.83 5.44 -36.25
N SER A 868 -31.88 5.97 -36.88
CA SER A 868 -33.26 5.58 -36.58
C SER A 868 -33.69 4.28 -37.28
N THR A 869 -32.95 3.85 -38.30
CA THR A 869 -33.35 2.75 -39.21
C THR A 869 -32.68 1.42 -38.91
N LYS A 870 -31.52 1.42 -38.24
CA LYS A 870 -30.87 0.18 -37.79
C LYS A 870 -31.77 -0.54 -36.80
N PRO A 871 -31.91 -1.88 -36.84
CA PRO A 871 -32.72 -2.61 -35.86
C PRO A 871 -32.29 -2.33 -34.42
N ASP A 872 -30.99 -2.45 -34.15
CA ASP A 872 -30.41 -2.20 -32.85
C ASP A 872 -28.92 -1.76 -32.94
N PHE A 873 -28.41 -1.20 -31.85
CA PHE A 873 -27.00 -0.94 -31.55
C PHE A 873 -26.86 -0.68 -30.04
N ILE A 874 -25.64 -0.81 -29.49
CA ILE A 874 -25.41 -0.61 -28.05
C ILE A 874 -25.90 0.78 -27.62
N GLY A 875 -26.75 0.83 -26.59
CA GLY A 875 -27.31 2.06 -26.03
C GLY A 875 -28.56 2.61 -26.73
N LYS A 876 -29.00 2.04 -27.87
CA LYS A 876 -30.15 2.54 -28.64
C LYS A 876 -31.42 2.66 -27.80
N ALA A 877 -31.77 1.60 -27.06
CA ALA A 877 -32.98 1.58 -26.24
C ALA A 877 -32.93 2.63 -25.12
N MET A 878 -31.76 2.85 -24.51
CA MET A 878 -31.62 3.79 -23.40
C MET A 878 -31.73 5.25 -23.84
N LEU A 879 -31.31 5.58 -25.07
CA LEU A 879 -31.49 6.93 -25.62
C LEU A 879 -32.95 7.41 -25.57
N ALA A 880 -33.93 6.52 -25.64
CA ALA A 880 -35.36 6.87 -25.62
C ALA A 880 -35.92 7.19 -24.22
N ARG A 881 -35.11 7.06 -23.15
CA ARG A 881 -35.57 7.38 -21.79
C ARG A 881 -35.87 8.86 -21.64
N GLU A 882 -36.94 9.16 -20.89
CA GLU A 882 -37.42 10.53 -20.62
C GLU A 882 -36.29 11.50 -20.25
N GLY A 883 -35.45 11.16 -19.27
CA GLY A 883 -34.34 12.04 -18.84
C GLY A 883 -33.20 12.24 -19.85
N LEU A 884 -33.09 11.40 -20.89
CA LEU A 884 -32.14 11.58 -22.01
C LEU A 884 -32.78 12.32 -23.20
N GLN A 885 -34.11 12.43 -23.21
CA GLN A 885 -34.88 13.21 -24.18
C GLN A 885 -35.32 14.57 -23.63
N ASP A 886 -34.99 14.87 -22.37
CA ASP A 886 -35.37 16.13 -21.72
C ASP A 886 -34.79 17.34 -22.49
N PRO A 887 -35.63 18.28 -22.96
CA PRO A 887 -35.16 19.47 -23.68
C PRO A 887 -34.28 20.41 -22.85
N GLU A 888 -34.35 20.31 -21.51
CA GLU A 888 -33.55 21.09 -20.55
C GLU A 888 -32.14 20.53 -20.34
N ARG A 889 -31.77 19.44 -21.02
CA ARG A 889 -30.39 18.93 -20.95
C ARG A 889 -29.37 19.99 -21.41
N PRO A 890 -28.18 20.05 -20.80
CA PRO A 890 -27.09 20.86 -21.30
C PRO A 890 -26.66 20.39 -22.69
N ARG A 891 -26.63 21.32 -23.65
CA ARG A 891 -26.29 21.05 -25.05
C ARG A 891 -25.16 21.95 -25.52
N LEU A 892 -24.36 21.42 -26.45
CA LEU A 892 -23.14 22.05 -26.94
C LEU A 892 -23.43 23.34 -27.69
N VAL A 893 -22.75 24.41 -27.29
CA VAL A 893 -22.73 25.72 -27.93
C VAL A 893 -21.32 26.31 -27.91
N GLY A 894 -21.10 27.34 -28.72
CA GLY A 894 -19.94 28.21 -28.60
C GLY A 894 -20.20 29.32 -27.59
N VAL A 895 -19.13 29.83 -26.96
CA VAL A 895 -19.15 31.05 -26.15
C VAL A 895 -17.97 31.93 -26.55
N LYS A 896 -18.19 33.24 -26.59
CA LYS A 896 -17.13 34.23 -26.83
C LYS A 896 -17.38 35.49 -26.00
N PRO A 897 -16.33 36.19 -25.53
CA PRO A 897 -16.49 37.41 -24.74
C PRO A 897 -17.12 38.52 -25.60
N LEU A 898 -17.92 39.39 -24.97
CA LEU A 898 -18.44 40.59 -25.62
C LEU A 898 -17.33 41.61 -25.88
N ASN A 899 -16.38 41.72 -24.95
CA ASN A 899 -15.16 42.49 -25.12
C ASN A 899 -14.02 41.55 -25.56
N PRO A 900 -13.50 41.65 -26.80
CA PRO A 900 -12.41 40.79 -27.29
C PRO A 900 -11.13 40.81 -26.43
N ALA A 901 -10.93 41.86 -25.62
CA ALA A 901 -9.79 41.99 -24.70
C ALA A 901 -9.95 41.19 -23.39
N THR A 902 -11.16 40.70 -23.07
CA THR A 902 -11.40 39.83 -21.91
C THR A 902 -11.39 38.36 -22.32
N GLY A 903 -11.40 37.46 -21.34
CA GLY A 903 -11.38 36.03 -21.59
C GLY A 903 -11.78 35.24 -20.36
N PHE A 904 -12.12 33.98 -20.60
CA PHE A 904 -12.56 33.04 -19.57
C PHE A 904 -11.75 31.74 -19.68
N ARG A 905 -11.98 30.82 -18.74
CA ARG A 905 -11.23 29.58 -18.63
C ARG A 905 -12.14 28.38 -18.79
N THR A 906 -11.55 27.26 -19.18
CA THR A 906 -12.20 25.95 -19.10
C THR A 906 -12.62 25.67 -17.66
N GLY A 907 -13.81 25.12 -17.47
CA GLY A 907 -14.44 24.89 -16.17
C GLY A 907 -15.19 26.11 -15.59
N SER A 908 -15.18 27.27 -16.26
CA SER A 908 -16.01 28.40 -15.85
C SER A 908 -17.50 28.11 -16.06
N HIS A 909 -18.33 28.55 -15.11
CA HIS A 909 -19.78 28.39 -15.14
C HIS A 909 -20.45 29.50 -15.95
N ILE A 910 -21.64 29.21 -16.46
CA ILE A 910 -22.43 30.11 -17.28
C ILE A 910 -23.68 30.49 -16.49
N LEU A 911 -23.82 31.78 -16.25
CA LEU A 911 -24.93 32.40 -15.53
C LEU A 911 -25.72 33.27 -16.50
N ALA A 912 -27.02 33.41 -16.26
CA ALA A 912 -27.82 34.41 -16.93
C ALA A 912 -27.32 35.84 -16.63
N ASP A 913 -27.57 36.79 -17.52
CA ASP A 913 -27.16 38.18 -17.29
C ASP A 913 -27.80 38.77 -16.01
N GLY A 914 -26.99 39.47 -15.22
CA GLY A 914 -27.45 40.16 -14.00
C GLY A 914 -27.86 39.29 -12.81
N VAL A 915 -27.72 37.95 -12.87
CA VAL A 915 -28.04 37.07 -11.72
C VAL A 915 -26.85 36.92 -10.77
N ALA A 916 -27.15 36.57 -9.51
CA ALA A 916 -26.12 36.34 -8.51
C ALA A 916 -25.28 35.09 -8.86
N ALA A 917 -23.97 35.17 -8.61
CA ALA A 917 -23.04 34.09 -8.86
C ALA A 917 -23.09 33.03 -7.76
N THR A 918 -24.06 32.12 -7.88
CA THR A 918 -24.28 31.00 -6.98
C THR A 918 -24.49 29.71 -7.77
N LEU A 919 -24.34 28.55 -7.11
CA LEU A 919 -24.52 27.25 -7.77
C LEU A 919 -25.97 27.02 -8.22
N GLU A 920 -26.94 27.60 -7.53
CA GLU A 920 -28.36 27.51 -7.89
C GLU A 920 -28.68 28.20 -9.22
N ASN A 921 -27.89 29.22 -9.60
CA ASN A 921 -28.04 29.97 -10.84
C ASN A 921 -27.16 29.43 -11.98
N ASP A 922 -26.44 28.33 -11.76
CA ASP A 922 -25.61 27.68 -12.78
C ASP A 922 -26.48 27.10 -13.90
N GLN A 923 -26.21 27.50 -15.14
CA GLN A 923 -26.93 27.05 -16.33
C GLN A 923 -26.08 26.15 -17.23
N GLY A 924 -24.85 25.86 -16.85
CA GLY A 924 -23.90 25.10 -17.65
C GLY A 924 -22.48 25.61 -17.47
N TYR A 925 -21.55 25.07 -18.25
CA TYR A 925 -20.14 25.40 -18.09
C TYR A 925 -19.36 25.31 -19.40
N VAL A 926 -18.24 26.01 -19.43
CA VAL A 926 -17.26 25.99 -20.51
C VAL A 926 -16.46 24.69 -20.42
N THR A 927 -16.67 23.78 -21.37
CA THR A 927 -15.96 22.50 -21.44
C THR A 927 -14.54 22.65 -21.97
N SER A 928 -14.32 23.61 -22.87
CA SER A 928 -13.04 23.90 -23.49
C SER A 928 -12.90 25.38 -23.82
N SER A 929 -11.71 25.94 -23.66
CA SER A 929 -11.43 27.33 -24.04
C SER A 929 -10.03 27.48 -24.62
N ALA A 930 -9.88 28.38 -25.60
CA ALA A 930 -8.60 28.72 -26.19
C ALA A 930 -8.61 30.16 -26.69
N PHE A 931 -7.44 30.78 -26.79
CA PHE A 931 -7.30 31.98 -27.59
C PHE A 931 -7.18 31.58 -29.07
N SER A 932 -8.03 32.13 -29.94
CA SER A 932 -7.92 31.94 -31.38
C SER A 932 -7.06 33.06 -31.98
N PRO A 933 -5.86 32.78 -32.49
CA PRO A 933 -5.02 33.82 -33.11
C PRO A 933 -5.60 34.34 -34.43
N GLY A 934 -6.41 33.54 -35.13
CA GLY A 934 -7.11 33.97 -36.35
C GLY A 934 -8.25 34.94 -36.07
N LEU A 935 -8.92 34.80 -34.91
CA LEU A 935 -10.05 35.67 -34.50
C LEU A 935 -9.62 36.79 -33.55
N GLY A 936 -8.42 36.70 -32.96
CA GLY A 936 -7.86 37.71 -32.06
C GLY A 936 -8.48 37.77 -30.66
N HIS A 937 -9.24 36.75 -30.24
CA HIS A 937 -9.87 36.70 -28.91
C HIS A 937 -10.09 35.28 -28.40
N THR A 938 -10.47 35.17 -27.12
CA THR A 938 -10.80 33.89 -26.47
C THR A 938 -12.11 33.34 -27.02
N ILE A 939 -12.14 32.05 -27.33
CA ILE A 939 -13.34 31.30 -27.70
C ILE A 939 -13.45 30.07 -26.81
N GLY A 940 -14.66 29.50 -26.70
CA GLY A 940 -14.84 28.26 -25.98
C GLY A 940 -16.05 27.45 -26.43
N LEU A 941 -16.01 26.16 -26.13
CA LEU A 941 -17.15 25.27 -26.21
C LEU A 941 -17.75 25.15 -24.81
N ALA A 942 -19.07 25.04 -24.75
CA ALA A 942 -19.80 24.96 -23.51
C ALA A 942 -20.99 24.02 -23.62
N LEU A 943 -21.33 23.35 -22.52
CA LEU A 943 -22.58 22.63 -22.36
C LEU A 943 -23.53 23.50 -21.55
N VAL A 944 -24.59 23.98 -22.19
CA VAL A 944 -25.53 24.95 -21.61
C VAL A 944 -26.95 24.42 -21.70
N ARG A 945 -27.72 24.53 -20.61
CA ARG A 945 -29.15 24.20 -20.59
C ARG A 945 -29.86 24.94 -21.73
N ARG A 946 -30.49 24.17 -22.62
CA ARG A 946 -31.13 24.67 -23.86
C ARG A 946 -30.21 25.55 -24.72
N GLY A 947 -28.92 25.21 -24.78
CA GLY A 947 -27.90 26.03 -25.42
C GLY A 947 -28.25 26.46 -26.85
N PRO A 948 -28.57 25.53 -27.78
CA PRO A 948 -28.86 25.86 -29.17
C PRO A 948 -30.00 26.88 -29.36
N GLU A 949 -31.00 26.87 -28.49
CA GLU A 949 -32.13 27.82 -28.53
C GLU A 949 -31.76 29.21 -28.00
N ARG A 950 -30.60 29.33 -27.36
CA ARG A 950 -30.12 30.53 -26.67
C ARG A 950 -28.94 31.20 -27.38
N ILE A 951 -28.65 30.79 -28.61
CA ILE A 951 -27.65 31.45 -29.45
C ILE A 951 -28.01 32.94 -29.62
N GLY A 952 -27.04 33.82 -29.35
CA GLY A 952 -27.21 35.27 -29.33
C GLY A 952 -27.49 35.85 -27.94
N GLU A 953 -27.77 35.02 -26.94
CA GLU A 953 -28.01 35.46 -25.56
C GLU A 953 -26.73 35.96 -24.88
N LYS A 954 -26.84 37.10 -24.20
CA LYS A 954 -25.79 37.62 -23.30
C LYS A 954 -25.81 36.84 -21.99
N VAL A 955 -24.63 36.39 -21.56
CA VAL A 955 -24.41 35.61 -20.35
C VAL A 955 -23.19 36.11 -19.57
N THR A 956 -23.10 35.73 -18.31
CA THR A 956 -21.91 35.95 -17.48
C THR A 956 -21.15 34.65 -17.31
N VAL A 957 -19.89 34.61 -17.74
CA VAL A 957 -18.99 33.47 -17.51
C VAL A 957 -18.23 33.70 -16.21
N TRP A 958 -18.42 32.81 -15.25
CA TRP A 958 -17.95 32.96 -13.87
C TRP A 958 -16.95 31.86 -13.47
N ASN A 959 -15.81 32.26 -12.92
CA ASN A 959 -14.87 31.36 -12.25
C ASN A 959 -14.88 31.63 -10.74
N GLY A 960 -15.65 30.85 -9.98
CA GLY A 960 -15.77 31.02 -8.53
C GLY A 960 -14.47 30.84 -7.74
N LEU A 961 -13.53 30.01 -8.22
CA LEU A 961 -12.26 29.77 -7.54
C LEU A 961 -11.33 30.99 -7.60
N ARG A 962 -11.44 31.80 -8.66
CA ARG A 962 -10.59 32.96 -8.91
C ARG A 962 -11.36 34.29 -8.78
N ASN A 963 -12.66 34.21 -8.55
CA ASN A 963 -13.58 35.35 -8.57
C ASN A 963 -13.47 36.17 -9.88
N GLU A 964 -13.31 35.49 -11.01
CA GLU A 964 -13.22 36.11 -12.35
C GLU A 964 -14.60 36.11 -13.02
N PHE A 965 -14.95 37.21 -13.68
CA PHE A 965 -16.21 37.39 -14.40
C PHE A 965 -15.95 37.88 -15.82
N THR A 966 -16.68 37.35 -16.80
CA THR A 966 -16.58 37.79 -18.19
C THR A 966 -17.96 37.83 -18.84
N ASP A 967 -18.36 39.02 -19.26
CA ASP A 967 -19.53 39.20 -20.10
C ASP A 967 -19.28 38.55 -21.47
N ALA A 968 -20.15 37.63 -21.85
CA ALA A 968 -20.02 36.82 -23.05
C ALA A 968 -21.34 36.67 -23.79
N VAL A 969 -21.27 36.12 -24.99
CA VAL A 969 -22.43 35.77 -25.81
C VAL A 969 -22.35 34.30 -26.21
N LEU A 970 -23.48 33.60 -26.09
CA LEU A 970 -23.62 32.25 -26.63
C LEU A 970 -23.72 32.31 -28.15
N CYS A 971 -23.03 31.43 -28.85
CA CYS A 971 -22.96 31.43 -30.31
C CYS A 971 -22.89 30.01 -30.88
N HIS A 972 -22.85 29.92 -32.21
CA HIS A 972 -22.65 28.64 -32.88
C HIS A 972 -21.28 28.03 -32.46
N PRO A 973 -21.19 26.72 -32.20
CA PRO A 973 -19.95 26.09 -31.73
C PRO A 973 -18.82 26.07 -32.78
N VAL A 974 -19.14 26.26 -34.06
CA VAL A 974 -18.16 26.41 -35.14
C VAL A 974 -17.89 27.90 -35.37
N PHE A 975 -16.68 28.35 -35.05
CA PHE A 975 -16.25 29.75 -35.11
C PHE A 975 -15.61 30.14 -36.44
N ILE A 976 -14.97 29.17 -37.12
CA ILE A 976 -14.28 29.38 -38.40
C ILE A 976 -14.81 28.40 -39.44
N ASP A 977 -15.12 28.92 -40.64
CA ASP A 977 -15.51 28.13 -41.81
C ASP A 977 -16.67 27.15 -41.51
N PRO A 978 -17.85 27.63 -41.09
CA PRO A 978 -18.97 26.76 -40.72
C PRO A 978 -19.45 25.85 -41.86
N GLU A 979 -19.25 26.27 -43.11
CA GLU A 979 -19.60 25.52 -44.32
C GLU A 979 -18.55 24.47 -44.73
N ASN A 980 -17.41 24.41 -44.02
CA ASN A 980 -16.29 23.48 -44.26
C ASN A 980 -15.68 23.58 -45.67
N GLU A 981 -15.68 24.76 -46.27
CA GLU A 981 -15.14 24.99 -47.62
C GLU A 981 -13.65 24.62 -47.70
N LYS A 982 -12.89 24.85 -46.61
CA LYS A 982 -11.45 24.62 -46.56
C LYS A 982 -11.03 23.14 -46.58
N LEU A 983 -11.94 22.21 -46.30
CA LEU A 983 -11.66 20.77 -46.41
C LEU A 983 -11.46 20.32 -47.87
N HIS A 984 -11.95 21.12 -48.81
CA HIS A 984 -11.99 20.84 -50.25
C HIS A 984 -11.01 21.68 -51.07
N ALA A 985 -10.17 22.48 -50.40
CA ALA A 985 -9.18 23.36 -51.04
C ALA A 985 -8.09 22.63 -51.86
#